data_AF-A0A1V5I2S1-F1
#
_entry.id   AF-A0A1V5I2S1-F1
#
_cell.length_a   1.000
_cell.length_b   1.000
_cell.length_c   1.000
_cell.angle_alpha   90.00
_cell.angle_beta   90.00
_cell.angle_gamma   90.00
#
_symmetry.space_group_name_H-M   'P 1'
#
loop_
_entity.id
_entity.type
_entity.pdbx_description
1 polymer ?
#
loop_
_entity_poly.entity_id
_entity_poly.type
_entity_poly.pdbx_seq_one_letter_code
_entity_poly.pdbx_strand_id
1 'polypeptide(L)'
;MSYKDLGPNVSQKPQAVAPGAGQFSAEDRSFESVVLQQNKPPADWEMNLIQELLGSSGVSGLAQRLLPSCWLTNGFLERSGISASYVPVAPDPGVGANANRFQLRGSDLSVNGWQLRFDLTQSATPGINLLQVPIPPVGGKRTDLVILEVWRALVSPAPSSVNKSPAGQILRYGNAKAPDGPPIGNQNLADDLIDPTFLAETARRVQIQYRYRVITGVDVGTYPDGLDSPTVVANTAPYFSSLSVDGAATAFTFVKHPSDPGLWVAGTNDAAGVTALGTVDGLMYAIPICAVFRRNSAAFTRGANPNGGGLMASGVSGRPDGLYSDQVVLGDILDLRKGIAWDLHEVLEKSFQEVLDGTLTTAQEALVSVGGPVLSVHDDLGVSGHIGNPDSVRRNFSDRSVTESVVACVILGAPSATVVINLNALLPSYSVTPVNVLAAAPTGTNIAGLGKIRMAITGVSETDLTDASNPVFLASALLDVNVGPGVDRVTLTLNTPAAAGNIFYVELLVEYPWGHGVSRNALGADAFWTPPAASLPAWVDPAPLTATSDATRFSLSQSYWWFDVGHRELSAALLAQATTVVIRNSEAQVIYIPDYVTGSVTIDDGTNPPYATTNYAHGSGYAKVLMNFSLALQTAISVTWTALRPLPPVAAAPGDSYQIFYTSSGVQSLPVPAGTQTLNLVPRAVSKSMHVFVSGTGSPDSAFPFSNPGEMVPVGLLPGPSYPEARLNTPNPVSIVGFSVNTGYVSLPTFVPYTPDPGQVTLYKSAPDSTVDGDGRNFWPKSDSGAFAVYSPTILAQQLSFGQRHKTAVPVLMELKQDVPSVGRRGTMVLVVFSSWTDFSSSNFVEMLTTVSPSCAAVYRIRGSLMNPRRPSV
;
A
#
# COMPACT_ATOMS: atom_id res chain seq x y z
N MET A 1 -71.75 24.25 -6.32
CA MET A 1 -71.78 23.79 -7.72
C MET A 1 -71.37 22.34 -7.73
N SER A 2 -72.22 21.48 -8.28
CA SER A 2 -71.89 20.06 -8.38
C SER A 2 -70.91 19.86 -9.53
N TYR A 3 -70.04 18.86 -9.44
CA TYR A 3 -68.99 18.59 -10.45
C TYR A 3 -69.54 18.32 -11.88
N LYS A 4 -70.87 18.19 -12.02
CA LYS A 4 -71.58 17.98 -13.29
C LYS A 4 -71.95 19.26 -14.04
N ASP A 5 -71.73 20.43 -13.42
CA ASP A 5 -72.13 21.73 -13.98
C ASP A 5 -71.04 22.39 -14.85
N LEU A 6 -69.90 21.71 -15.04
CA LEU A 6 -68.79 22.16 -15.89
C LEU A 6 -68.97 21.59 -17.31
N GLY A 7 -69.17 22.50 -18.28
CA GLY A 7 -69.62 22.21 -19.65
C GLY A 7 -68.73 21.25 -20.48
N PRO A 8 -69.15 20.93 -21.72
CA PRO A 8 -68.61 19.84 -22.54
C PRO A 8 -67.14 19.96 -22.96
N ASN A 9 -66.47 21.07 -22.62
CA ASN A 9 -65.05 21.31 -22.90
C ASN A 9 -64.13 21.05 -21.68
N VAL A 10 -64.68 20.62 -20.54
CA VAL A 10 -63.86 20.20 -19.40
C VAL A 10 -63.64 18.69 -19.51
N SER A 11 -62.39 18.24 -19.63
CA SER A 11 -62.05 16.83 -19.79
C SER A 11 -62.57 16.01 -18.60
N GLN A 12 -63.62 15.19 -18.83
CA GLN A 12 -64.26 14.34 -17.83
C GLN A 12 -63.67 12.92 -17.78
N LYS A 13 -62.52 12.68 -18.40
CA LYS A 13 -61.85 11.36 -18.37
C LYS A 13 -60.53 11.48 -17.64
N PRO A 14 -60.20 10.59 -16.68
CA PRO A 14 -58.81 10.39 -16.32
C PRO A 14 -58.11 10.01 -17.62
N GLN A 15 -57.17 10.85 -18.05
CA GLN A 15 -56.48 10.69 -19.32
C GLN A 15 -55.86 9.30 -19.31
N ALA A 16 -56.23 8.46 -20.28
CA ALA A 16 -55.71 7.11 -20.37
C ALA A 16 -54.18 7.20 -20.48
N VAL A 17 -53.52 6.84 -19.39
CA VAL A 17 -52.06 6.85 -19.27
C VAL A 17 -51.53 5.86 -20.30
N ALA A 18 -50.85 6.36 -21.32
CA ALA A 18 -50.02 5.50 -22.15
C ALA A 18 -48.96 4.87 -21.22
N PRO A 19 -48.75 3.54 -21.26
CA PRO A 19 -47.67 2.91 -20.51
C PRO A 19 -46.34 3.58 -20.91
N GLY A 20 -45.75 4.37 -20.01
CA GLY A 20 -44.51 5.13 -20.27
C GLY A 20 -44.59 6.66 -20.14
N ALA A 21 -45.75 7.26 -19.84
CA ALA A 21 -45.83 8.71 -19.57
C ALA A 21 -45.38 9.03 -18.13
N GLY A 22 -44.09 9.35 -17.95
CA GLY A 22 -43.47 9.70 -16.66
C GLY A 22 -43.73 11.12 -16.17
N GLN A 23 -44.82 11.77 -16.59
CA GLN A 23 -45.13 13.19 -16.35
C GLN A 23 -45.48 13.50 -14.88
N PHE A 24 -45.80 12.48 -14.10
CA PHE A 24 -46.43 12.60 -12.78
C PHE A 24 -45.51 12.30 -11.59
N SER A 25 -44.28 11.87 -11.85
CA SER A 25 -43.37 11.36 -10.81
C SER A 25 -42.08 12.17 -10.76
N ALA A 26 -41.58 12.41 -9.54
CA ALA A 26 -40.23 12.94 -9.33
C ALA A 26 -39.14 11.87 -9.43
N GLU A 27 -39.53 10.58 -9.49
CA GLU A 27 -38.63 9.43 -9.61
C GLU A 27 -37.72 9.56 -10.84
N ASP A 28 -36.45 9.21 -10.69
CA ASP A 28 -35.40 9.32 -11.70
C ASP A 28 -35.16 10.73 -12.28
N ARG A 29 -35.90 11.76 -11.85
CA ARG A 29 -35.80 13.14 -12.36
C ARG A 29 -35.14 14.09 -11.39
N SER A 30 -35.03 13.79 -10.10
CA SER A 30 -34.44 14.68 -9.10
C SER A 30 -35.05 16.10 -9.09
N PHE A 31 -36.37 16.19 -9.28
CA PHE A 31 -37.09 17.46 -9.15
C PHE A 31 -37.15 17.89 -7.69
N GLU A 32 -36.93 19.19 -7.45
CA GLU A 32 -36.99 19.80 -6.12
C GLU A 32 -38.27 20.61 -5.94
N SER A 33 -38.64 21.40 -6.96
CA SER A 33 -39.82 22.27 -6.88
C SER A 33 -40.45 22.53 -8.25
N VAL A 34 -41.73 22.93 -8.22
CA VAL A 34 -42.51 23.37 -9.39
C VAL A 34 -42.58 24.88 -9.40
N VAL A 35 -42.26 25.50 -10.54
CA VAL A 35 -42.33 26.96 -10.73
C VAL A 35 -43.51 27.30 -11.60
N LEU A 36 -44.59 27.75 -10.97
CA LEU A 36 -45.79 28.22 -11.66
C LEU A 36 -45.48 29.51 -12.44
N GLN A 37 -46.03 29.63 -13.62
CA GLN A 37 -45.79 30.75 -14.51
C GLN A 37 -46.92 31.76 -14.48
N GLN A 38 -46.56 33.03 -14.57
CA GLN A 38 -47.54 34.10 -14.68
C GLN A 38 -48.38 33.91 -15.95
N ASN A 39 -49.69 34.10 -15.83
CA ASN A 39 -50.68 33.98 -16.90
C ASN A 39 -50.84 32.56 -17.49
N LYS A 40 -50.41 31.52 -16.77
CA LYS A 40 -50.61 30.13 -17.17
C LYS A 40 -51.34 29.36 -16.05
N PRO A 41 -52.45 28.67 -16.37
CA PRO A 41 -53.17 27.94 -15.34
C PRO A 41 -52.34 26.73 -14.87
N PRO A 42 -52.25 26.50 -13.55
CA PRO A 42 -51.65 25.28 -13.02
C PRO A 42 -52.49 24.07 -13.44
N ALA A 43 -51.83 23.01 -13.90
CA ALA A 43 -52.53 21.78 -14.25
C ALA A 43 -52.68 20.86 -13.03
N ASP A 44 -53.69 19.99 -13.05
CA ASP A 44 -54.02 19.04 -11.97
C ASP A 44 -52.85 18.11 -11.63
N TRP A 45 -52.12 17.66 -12.66
CA TRP A 45 -50.95 16.82 -12.52
C TRP A 45 -49.76 17.52 -11.87
N GLU A 46 -49.66 18.84 -11.98
CA GLU A 46 -48.64 19.63 -11.28
C GLU A 46 -48.91 19.70 -9.79
N MET A 47 -50.19 19.74 -9.41
CA MET A 47 -50.61 19.70 -8.01
C MET A 47 -50.28 18.36 -7.36
N ASN A 48 -50.44 17.25 -8.10
CA ASN A 48 -50.02 15.93 -7.63
C ASN A 48 -48.51 15.86 -7.43
N LEU A 49 -47.72 16.36 -8.38
CA LEU A 49 -46.26 16.42 -8.25
C LEU A 49 -45.83 17.29 -7.07
N ILE A 50 -46.48 18.44 -6.85
CA ILE A 50 -46.21 19.29 -5.67
C ILE A 50 -46.45 18.50 -4.38
N GLN A 51 -47.52 17.71 -4.29
CA GLN A 51 -47.79 16.89 -3.11
C GLN A 51 -46.71 15.83 -2.88
N GLU A 52 -46.20 15.19 -3.92
CA GLU A 52 -45.07 14.25 -3.84
C GLU A 52 -43.79 14.96 -3.35
N LEU A 53 -43.47 16.12 -3.93
CA LEU A 53 -42.30 16.93 -3.56
C LEU A 53 -42.39 17.49 -2.12
N LEU A 54 -43.60 17.75 -1.62
CA LEU A 54 -43.78 18.15 -0.21
C LEU A 54 -43.44 17.00 0.75
N GLY A 55 -43.75 15.76 0.38
CA GLY A 55 -43.31 14.59 1.14
C GLY A 55 -41.79 14.46 1.19
N SER A 56 -41.11 14.61 0.04
CA SER A 56 -39.64 14.50 -0.04
C SER A 56 -38.91 15.70 0.59
N SER A 57 -39.47 16.91 0.51
CA SER A 57 -38.88 18.10 1.14
C SER A 57 -38.94 18.06 2.67
N GLY A 58 -39.96 17.43 3.27
CA GLY A 58 -40.01 17.18 4.71
C GLY A 58 -38.86 16.28 5.19
N VAL A 59 -38.57 15.22 4.44
CA VAL A 59 -37.41 14.34 4.69
C VAL A 59 -36.09 15.08 4.47
N SER A 60 -36.00 15.89 3.40
CA SER A 60 -34.81 16.69 3.10
C SER A 60 -34.51 17.72 4.18
N GLY A 61 -35.53 18.37 4.74
CA GLY A 61 -35.38 19.32 5.85
C GLY A 61 -34.92 18.66 7.16
N LEU A 62 -35.37 17.42 7.43
CA LEU A 62 -34.84 16.62 8.53
C LEU A 62 -33.39 16.21 8.28
N ALA A 63 -33.08 15.74 7.07
CA ALA A 63 -31.72 15.36 6.68
C ALA A 63 -30.76 16.55 6.77
N GLN A 64 -31.16 17.75 6.33
CA GLN A 64 -30.36 18.97 6.42
C GLN A 64 -30.03 19.37 7.88
N ARG A 65 -30.90 19.02 8.84
CA ARG A 65 -30.66 19.29 10.27
C ARG A 65 -29.82 18.21 10.94
N LEU A 66 -30.04 16.96 10.56
CA LEU A 66 -29.50 15.79 11.27
C LEU A 66 -28.20 15.26 10.67
N LEU A 67 -27.99 15.42 9.37
CA LEU A 67 -26.88 14.78 8.66
C LEU A 67 -25.99 15.84 7.97
N PRO A 68 -24.66 15.75 8.10
CA PRO A 68 -23.76 16.48 7.22
C PRO A 68 -23.88 15.95 5.77
N SER A 69 -23.41 16.73 4.81
CA SER A 69 -23.35 16.28 3.42
C SER A 69 -22.34 15.13 3.29
N CYS A 70 -22.82 13.92 2.99
CA CYS A 70 -22.03 12.70 3.09
C CYS A 70 -22.62 11.55 2.26
N TRP A 71 -21.75 10.58 1.95
CA TRP A 71 -22.06 9.37 1.23
C TRP A 71 -22.82 8.42 2.15
N LEU A 72 -23.99 7.98 1.70
CA LEU A 72 -24.89 7.12 2.48
C LEU A 72 -24.66 5.64 2.18
N THR A 73 -24.21 5.33 0.96
CA THR A 73 -23.91 3.97 0.50
C THR A 73 -22.42 3.81 0.20
N ASN A 74 -22.01 2.56 -0.12
CA ASN A 74 -20.64 2.14 -0.45
C ASN A 74 -19.72 1.69 0.72
N GLY A 75 -20.32 1.38 1.87
CA GLY A 75 -19.73 0.44 2.84
C GLY A 75 -18.31 0.79 3.29
N PHE A 76 -18.09 2.02 3.78
CA PHE A 76 -16.80 2.44 4.35
C PHE A 76 -16.30 1.49 5.45
N LEU A 77 -17.22 0.82 6.15
CA LEU A 77 -16.94 -0.14 7.23
C LEU A 77 -17.22 -1.59 6.84
N GLU A 78 -18.07 -1.85 5.83
CA GLU A 78 -18.55 -3.20 5.52
C GLU A 78 -17.62 -3.99 4.61
N ARG A 79 -16.74 -3.32 3.85
CA ARG A 79 -15.82 -3.94 2.90
C ARG A 79 -14.39 -3.48 3.17
N SER A 80 -13.45 -4.42 3.14
CA SER A 80 -12.06 -4.24 3.58
C SER A 80 -11.17 -3.43 2.64
N GLY A 81 -11.65 -2.98 1.47
CA GLY A 81 -10.81 -2.26 0.50
C GLY A 81 -11.52 -1.26 -0.41
N ILE A 82 -10.73 -0.35 -0.97
CA ILE A 82 -11.13 0.69 -1.92
C ILE A 82 -11.75 0.10 -3.21
N SER A 83 -11.43 -1.15 -3.54
CA SER A 83 -11.98 -1.93 -4.67
C SER A 83 -13.51 -2.11 -4.62
N ALA A 84 -14.12 -1.91 -3.46
CA ALA A 84 -15.57 -1.89 -3.32
C ALA A 84 -16.24 -0.73 -4.06
N SER A 85 -15.54 0.40 -4.16
CA SER A 85 -16.08 1.64 -4.75
C SER A 85 -15.43 1.99 -6.08
N TYR A 86 -14.13 1.72 -6.22
CA TYR A 86 -13.35 2.03 -7.41
C TYR A 86 -12.97 0.74 -8.12
N VAL A 87 -13.14 0.71 -9.44
CA VAL A 87 -12.78 -0.44 -10.27
C VAL A 87 -11.86 0.07 -11.39
N PRO A 88 -10.57 -0.32 -11.41
CA PRO A 88 -9.69 -0.03 -12.53
C PRO A 88 -10.26 -0.63 -13.81
N VAL A 89 -10.17 0.09 -14.92
CA VAL A 89 -10.52 -0.49 -16.22
C VAL A 89 -9.31 -1.27 -16.72
N ALA A 90 -9.52 -2.55 -17.07
CA ALA A 90 -8.44 -3.41 -17.54
C ALA A 90 -7.76 -2.80 -18.79
N PRO A 91 -6.43 -2.91 -18.92
CA PRO A 91 -5.74 -2.50 -20.14
C PRO A 91 -6.27 -3.35 -21.31
N ASP A 92 -6.64 -2.68 -22.41
CA ASP A 92 -6.95 -3.35 -23.68
C ASP A 92 -5.69 -3.31 -24.55
N PRO A 93 -4.97 -4.45 -24.72
CA PRO A 93 -3.73 -4.48 -25.48
C PRO A 93 -4.04 -4.20 -26.96
N GLY A 94 -3.73 -2.99 -27.42
CA GLY A 94 -3.75 -2.64 -28.84
C GLY A 94 -4.75 -1.56 -29.29
N VAL A 95 -5.67 -1.11 -28.43
CA VAL A 95 -6.70 -0.12 -28.84
C VAL A 95 -6.68 1.17 -28.01
N GLY A 96 -5.99 1.21 -26.85
CA GLY A 96 -5.94 2.41 -26.01
C GLY A 96 -7.32 2.90 -25.52
N ALA A 97 -8.39 2.12 -25.74
CA ALA A 97 -9.78 2.50 -25.47
C ALA A 97 -10.05 2.73 -23.96
N ASN A 98 -9.21 2.17 -23.11
CA ASN A 98 -9.29 2.26 -21.65
C ASN A 98 -8.27 3.24 -21.04
N ALA A 99 -7.55 4.00 -21.88
CA ALA A 99 -6.56 4.98 -21.43
C ALA A 99 -7.18 6.10 -20.60
N ASN A 100 -6.54 6.37 -19.46
CA ASN A 100 -6.85 7.43 -18.53
C ASN A 100 -8.29 7.33 -17.97
N ARG A 101 -8.77 6.10 -17.71
CA ARG A 101 -10.13 5.84 -17.21
C ARG A 101 -10.12 4.95 -15.98
N PHE A 102 -11.07 5.19 -15.09
CA PHE A 102 -11.44 4.26 -14.01
C PHE A 102 -12.94 4.32 -13.76
N GLN A 103 -13.50 3.29 -13.14
CA GLN A 103 -14.92 3.22 -12.80
C GLN A 103 -15.13 3.54 -11.32
N LEU A 104 -16.19 4.29 -11.04
CA LEU A 104 -16.75 4.53 -9.71
C LEU A 104 -18.14 3.88 -9.64
N ARG A 105 -18.40 3.08 -8.61
CA ARG A 105 -19.72 2.48 -8.43
C ARG A 105 -20.77 3.54 -8.09
N GLY A 106 -21.95 3.38 -8.67
CA GLY A 106 -23.10 4.23 -8.39
C GLY A 106 -23.51 4.17 -6.92
N SER A 107 -24.05 5.27 -6.42
CA SER A 107 -24.17 5.51 -4.99
C SER A 107 -25.22 6.55 -4.62
N ASP A 108 -25.67 6.51 -3.39
CA ASP A 108 -26.56 7.51 -2.83
C ASP A 108 -25.79 8.42 -1.84
N LEU A 109 -26.03 9.72 -1.94
CA LEU A 109 -25.32 10.75 -1.19
C LEU A 109 -26.33 11.84 -0.79
N SER A 110 -26.10 12.44 0.38
CA SER A 110 -26.81 13.64 0.80
C SER A 110 -25.97 14.88 0.53
N VAL A 111 -26.49 15.86 -0.22
CA VAL A 111 -25.82 17.13 -0.52
C VAL A 111 -26.74 18.26 -0.09
N ASN A 112 -26.32 19.06 0.90
CA ASN A 112 -27.15 20.13 1.47
C ASN A 112 -28.56 19.64 1.91
N GLY A 113 -28.68 18.38 2.33
CA GLY A 113 -29.94 17.73 2.69
C GLY A 113 -30.70 17.08 1.52
N TRP A 114 -30.31 17.32 0.26
CA TRP A 114 -30.88 16.63 -0.90
C TRP A 114 -30.36 15.20 -0.98
N GLN A 115 -31.25 14.22 -1.05
CA GLN A 115 -30.90 12.83 -1.30
C GLN A 115 -30.84 12.60 -2.80
N LEU A 116 -29.68 12.21 -3.30
CA LEU A 116 -29.42 12.10 -4.74
C LEU A 116 -28.74 10.77 -5.06
N ARG A 117 -29.14 10.20 -6.21
CA ARG A 117 -28.52 9.01 -6.81
C ARG A 117 -27.49 9.46 -7.85
N PHE A 118 -26.25 9.01 -7.70
CA PHE A 118 -25.16 9.32 -8.61
C PHE A 118 -24.81 8.10 -9.45
N ASP A 119 -25.16 8.12 -10.73
CA ASP A 119 -25.09 6.95 -11.60
C ASP A 119 -25.08 7.35 -13.08
N LEU A 120 -24.63 6.44 -13.95
CA LEU A 120 -24.67 6.56 -15.41
C LEU A 120 -23.77 7.65 -16.03
N THR A 121 -22.81 8.21 -15.30
CA THR A 121 -21.85 9.15 -15.92
C THR A 121 -21.02 8.41 -16.97
N GLN A 122 -21.14 8.84 -18.23
CA GLN A 122 -20.45 8.26 -19.39
C GLN A 122 -20.60 6.73 -19.52
N SER A 123 -21.70 6.16 -19.01
CA SER A 123 -21.97 4.72 -18.97
C SER A 123 -23.44 4.44 -19.22
N ALA A 124 -23.75 3.35 -19.93
CA ALA A 124 -25.11 2.84 -20.09
C ALA A 124 -25.45 1.73 -19.08
N THR A 125 -24.50 1.32 -18.25
CA THR A 125 -24.70 0.26 -17.26
C THR A 125 -25.11 0.89 -15.93
N PRO A 126 -26.31 0.57 -15.40
CA PRO A 126 -26.73 1.01 -14.08
C PRO A 126 -25.72 0.58 -12.99
N GLY A 127 -25.47 1.45 -12.03
CA GLY A 127 -24.49 1.27 -10.97
C GLY A 127 -23.04 1.57 -11.35
N ILE A 128 -22.78 2.14 -12.54
CA ILE A 128 -21.41 2.42 -13.02
C ILE A 128 -21.31 3.86 -13.52
N ASN A 129 -20.34 4.59 -12.95
CA ASN A 129 -19.85 5.87 -13.47
C ASN A 129 -18.45 5.65 -14.05
N LEU A 130 -18.25 5.99 -15.32
CA LEU A 130 -16.95 5.95 -15.97
C LEU A 130 -16.32 7.34 -15.92
N LEU A 131 -15.16 7.45 -15.25
CA LEU A 131 -14.46 8.71 -15.05
C LEU A 131 -13.21 8.75 -15.92
N GLN A 132 -13.14 9.75 -16.80
CA GLN A 132 -11.99 10.05 -17.64
C GLN A 132 -11.11 11.09 -16.94
N VAL A 133 -9.85 10.74 -16.69
CA VAL A 133 -8.82 11.69 -16.27
C VAL A 133 -8.04 12.21 -17.49
N PRO A 134 -7.43 13.42 -17.43
CA PRO A 134 -6.66 13.97 -18.55
C PRO A 134 -5.41 13.16 -18.89
N ILE A 135 -4.77 13.46 -20.02
CA ILE A 135 -3.52 12.80 -20.42
C ILE A 135 -2.43 12.92 -19.33
N PRO A 136 -1.53 11.93 -19.19
CA PRO A 136 -0.48 11.96 -18.19
C PRO A 136 0.43 13.18 -18.34
N PRO A 137 1.03 13.71 -17.26
CA PRO A 137 2.08 14.73 -17.37
C PRO A 137 3.30 14.19 -18.12
N VAL A 138 4.05 15.05 -18.80
CA VAL A 138 5.27 14.64 -19.54
C VAL A 138 6.42 14.28 -18.60
N GLY A 139 6.54 14.94 -17.45
CA GLY A 139 7.56 14.66 -16.44
C GLY A 139 7.06 15.02 -15.03
N GLY A 140 7.84 14.62 -14.02
CA GLY A 140 7.51 14.86 -12.61
C GLY A 140 6.31 14.06 -12.11
N LYS A 141 5.56 14.64 -11.17
CA LYS A 141 4.32 14.07 -10.59
C LYS A 141 3.18 15.07 -10.73
N ARG A 142 1.95 14.58 -10.88
CA ARG A 142 0.73 15.39 -10.91
C ARG A 142 -0.38 14.68 -10.16
N THR A 143 -1.17 15.43 -9.41
CA THR A 143 -2.36 14.90 -8.74
C THR A 143 -3.60 15.50 -9.38
N ASP A 144 -4.51 14.65 -9.86
CA ASP A 144 -5.77 15.05 -10.46
C ASP A 144 -6.89 14.85 -9.42
N LEU A 145 -7.60 15.91 -9.04
CA LEU A 145 -8.72 15.87 -8.10
C LEU A 145 -10.03 15.58 -8.85
N VAL A 146 -10.80 14.62 -8.35
CA VAL A 146 -12.19 14.39 -8.77
C VAL A 146 -13.13 14.95 -7.72
N ILE A 147 -14.02 15.82 -8.19
CA ILE A 147 -15.08 16.40 -7.36
C ILE A 147 -16.44 16.13 -7.97
N LEU A 148 -17.46 16.21 -7.14
CA LEU A 148 -18.84 16.24 -7.56
C LEU A 148 -19.38 17.66 -7.35
N GLU A 149 -19.79 18.31 -8.43
CA GLU A 149 -20.48 19.60 -8.37
C GLU A 149 -21.98 19.39 -8.51
N VAL A 150 -22.76 20.12 -7.70
CA VAL A 150 -24.21 20.02 -7.63
C VAL A 150 -24.80 21.42 -7.62
N TRP A 151 -25.89 21.64 -8.36
CA TRP A 151 -26.58 22.93 -8.41
C TRP A 151 -28.08 22.77 -8.64
N ARG A 152 -28.79 23.86 -8.40
CA ARG A 152 -30.22 24.00 -8.72
C ARG A 152 -30.36 24.58 -10.12
N ALA A 153 -31.02 23.86 -11.00
CA ALA A 153 -31.20 24.24 -12.40
C ALA A 153 -32.67 24.45 -12.72
N LEU A 154 -33.01 25.57 -13.38
CA LEU A 154 -34.35 25.80 -13.89
C LEU A 154 -34.50 25.11 -15.25
N VAL A 155 -35.35 24.10 -15.32
CA VAL A 155 -35.67 23.36 -16.53
C VAL A 155 -36.97 23.91 -17.11
N SER A 156 -36.91 24.37 -18.35
CA SER A 156 -38.06 24.88 -19.09
C SER A 156 -38.54 23.86 -20.12
N PRO A 157 -39.83 23.76 -20.47
CA PRO A 157 -40.30 22.80 -21.47
C PRO A 157 -39.77 23.08 -22.88
N ALA A 158 -39.86 22.09 -23.77
CA ALA A 158 -39.55 22.26 -25.18
C ALA A 158 -40.29 23.48 -25.78
N PRO A 159 -39.69 24.20 -26.75
CA PRO A 159 -38.43 23.90 -27.46
C PRO A 159 -37.16 24.32 -26.70
N SER A 160 -37.25 24.74 -25.44
CA SER A 160 -36.07 25.11 -24.65
C SER A 160 -35.17 23.90 -24.39
N SER A 161 -33.88 24.01 -24.71
CA SER A 161 -32.82 23.05 -24.36
C SER A 161 -32.01 23.46 -23.13
N VAL A 162 -32.44 24.51 -22.43
CA VAL A 162 -31.74 25.04 -21.26
C VAL A 162 -31.78 24.03 -20.12
N ASN A 163 -30.61 23.71 -19.55
CA ASN A 163 -30.44 22.73 -18.48
C ASN A 163 -31.00 21.33 -18.84
N LYS A 164 -30.96 20.96 -20.11
CA LYS A 164 -31.35 19.63 -20.62
C LYS A 164 -30.17 18.99 -21.34
N SER A 165 -30.28 17.70 -21.63
CA SER A 165 -29.28 17.02 -22.45
C SER A 165 -29.10 17.69 -23.83
N PRO A 166 -27.98 17.43 -24.54
CA PRO A 166 -27.79 17.91 -25.92
C PRO A 166 -28.95 17.60 -26.88
N ALA A 167 -29.66 16.49 -26.69
CA ALA A 167 -30.85 16.09 -27.44
C ALA A 167 -32.16 16.70 -26.91
N GLY A 168 -32.08 17.61 -25.93
CA GLY A 168 -33.22 18.31 -25.35
C GLY A 168 -34.03 17.47 -24.35
N GLN A 169 -33.42 16.46 -23.74
CA GLN A 169 -34.07 15.54 -22.80
C GLN A 169 -33.83 15.92 -21.33
N ILE A 170 -34.71 15.46 -20.45
CA ILE A 170 -34.58 15.64 -19.00
C ILE A 170 -33.45 14.74 -18.50
N LEU A 171 -32.50 15.33 -17.78
CA LEU A 171 -31.34 14.61 -17.26
C LEU A 171 -31.77 13.59 -16.21
N ARG A 172 -31.49 12.30 -16.43
CA ARG A 172 -31.79 11.27 -15.43
C ARG A 172 -30.94 11.49 -14.18
N TYR A 173 -31.56 11.45 -13.02
CA TYR A 173 -31.00 11.78 -11.71
C TYR A 173 -30.38 13.19 -11.60
N GLY A 174 -30.55 14.04 -12.62
CA GLY A 174 -29.82 15.30 -12.75
C GLY A 174 -28.39 15.17 -13.30
N ASN A 175 -27.99 14.01 -13.85
CA ASN A 175 -26.63 13.79 -14.35
C ASN A 175 -26.38 14.52 -15.67
N ALA A 176 -25.60 15.60 -15.65
CA ALA A 176 -25.23 16.35 -16.85
C ALA A 176 -24.36 15.54 -17.84
N LYS A 177 -23.71 14.47 -17.38
CA LYS A 177 -22.80 13.61 -18.17
C LYS A 177 -23.40 12.24 -18.49
N ALA A 178 -24.70 12.07 -18.33
CA ALA A 178 -25.40 10.87 -18.78
C ALA A 178 -25.36 10.78 -20.33
N PRO A 179 -25.06 9.59 -20.90
CA PRO A 179 -25.10 9.39 -22.35
C PRO A 179 -26.45 9.74 -22.97
N ASP A 180 -26.42 10.41 -24.11
CA ASP A 180 -27.60 11.01 -24.77
C ASP A 180 -27.75 10.57 -26.23
N GLY A 181 -27.12 9.44 -26.60
CA GLY A 181 -27.09 8.97 -27.98
C GLY A 181 -25.96 7.98 -28.28
N PRO A 182 -25.78 7.59 -29.55
CA PRO A 182 -24.70 6.69 -29.96
C PRO A 182 -23.32 7.26 -29.59
N PRO A 183 -22.31 6.41 -29.27
CA PRO A 183 -22.34 4.94 -29.36
C PRO A 183 -22.86 4.23 -28.08
N ILE A 184 -23.05 4.95 -26.97
CA ILE A 184 -23.37 4.36 -25.66
C ILE A 184 -24.88 4.20 -25.44
N GLY A 185 -25.71 4.89 -26.23
CA GLY A 185 -27.17 4.85 -26.13
C GLY A 185 -27.71 5.99 -25.26
N ASN A 186 -29.00 6.26 -25.37
CA ASN A 186 -29.65 7.33 -24.63
C ASN A 186 -30.13 6.85 -23.25
N GLN A 187 -29.65 7.50 -22.19
CA GLN A 187 -30.03 7.24 -20.80
C GLN A 187 -30.97 8.30 -20.22
N ASN A 188 -31.10 9.46 -20.88
CA ASN A 188 -31.93 10.57 -20.41
C ASN A 188 -33.43 10.30 -20.66
N LEU A 189 -34.25 11.09 -19.98
CA LEU A 189 -35.70 10.92 -19.95
C LEU A 189 -36.36 11.88 -20.96
N ALA A 190 -37.41 11.42 -21.64
CA ALA A 190 -38.13 12.26 -22.58
C ALA A 190 -38.61 13.58 -21.92
N ASP A 191 -38.55 14.68 -22.67
CA ASP A 191 -39.13 15.95 -22.22
C ASP A 191 -40.64 15.90 -22.35
N ASP A 192 -41.26 15.68 -21.22
CA ASP A 192 -42.69 15.54 -21.06
C ASP A 192 -43.25 16.68 -20.19
N LEU A 193 -42.56 17.82 -20.12
CA LEU A 193 -43.04 18.99 -19.39
C LEU A 193 -44.17 19.76 -20.12
N ILE A 194 -44.40 19.47 -21.41
CA ILE A 194 -45.53 20.01 -22.18
C ILE A 194 -46.76 19.15 -21.94
N ASP A 195 -47.90 19.79 -21.67
CA ASP A 195 -49.18 19.10 -21.63
C ASP A 195 -49.53 18.55 -23.03
N PRO A 196 -49.70 17.23 -23.21
CA PRO A 196 -49.95 16.64 -24.53
C PRO A 196 -51.34 16.96 -25.09
N THR A 197 -52.29 17.36 -24.24
CA THR A 197 -53.66 17.73 -24.63
C THR A 197 -53.71 19.16 -25.16
N PHE A 198 -53.05 20.09 -24.47
CA PHE A 198 -53.09 21.52 -24.79
C PHE A 198 -51.88 21.98 -25.61
N LEU A 199 -50.84 21.15 -25.73
CA LEU A 199 -49.57 21.44 -26.41
C LEU A 199 -48.95 22.79 -25.97
N ALA A 200 -49.14 23.13 -24.69
CA ALA A 200 -48.71 24.38 -24.10
C ALA A 200 -47.88 24.13 -22.82
N GLU A 201 -46.87 24.97 -22.59
CA GLU A 201 -46.13 25.01 -21.31
C GLU A 201 -47.05 25.56 -20.23
N THR A 202 -47.26 24.82 -19.14
CA THR A 202 -48.02 25.25 -17.96
C THR A 202 -47.12 25.76 -16.84
N ALA A 203 -45.99 25.08 -16.59
CA ALA A 203 -45.01 25.47 -15.58
C ALA A 203 -43.59 24.99 -15.90
N ARG A 204 -42.63 25.41 -15.07
CA ARG A 204 -41.23 24.98 -15.11
C ARG A 204 -40.89 24.11 -13.90
N ARG A 205 -39.71 23.49 -13.91
CA ARG A 205 -39.22 22.65 -12.81
C ARG A 205 -37.85 23.13 -12.35
N VAL A 206 -37.61 23.10 -11.04
CA VAL A 206 -36.24 23.14 -10.52
C VAL A 206 -35.78 21.71 -10.38
N GLN A 207 -34.71 21.37 -11.09
CA GLN A 207 -34.05 20.08 -11.02
C GLN A 207 -32.73 20.25 -10.26
N ILE A 208 -32.44 19.34 -9.34
CA ILE A 208 -31.09 19.24 -8.79
C ILE A 208 -30.23 18.51 -9.81
N GLN A 209 -29.20 19.19 -10.31
CA GLN A 209 -28.30 18.66 -11.33
C GLN A 209 -26.89 18.53 -10.79
N TYR A 210 -26.12 17.63 -11.37
CA TYR A 210 -24.74 17.39 -10.96
C TYR A 210 -23.83 17.01 -12.12
N ARG A 211 -22.52 17.13 -11.87
CA ARG A 211 -21.47 16.55 -12.72
C ARG A 211 -20.26 16.13 -11.89
N TYR A 212 -19.59 15.08 -12.36
CA TYR A 212 -18.22 14.80 -11.94
C TYR A 212 -17.25 15.69 -12.73
N ARG A 213 -16.36 16.38 -12.04
CA ARG A 213 -15.30 17.21 -12.64
C ARG A 213 -13.94 16.69 -12.21
N VAL A 214 -13.01 16.64 -13.17
CA VAL A 214 -11.61 16.32 -12.93
C VAL A 214 -10.79 17.59 -13.08
N ILE A 215 -10.00 17.91 -12.06
CA ILE A 215 -9.18 19.12 -11.97
C ILE A 215 -7.73 18.69 -11.84
N THR A 216 -6.84 19.21 -12.67
CA THR A 216 -5.44 18.78 -12.69
C THR A 216 -4.57 19.62 -11.75
N GLY A 217 -3.51 19.00 -11.21
CA GLY A 217 -2.46 19.71 -10.48
C GLY A 217 -2.88 20.26 -9.12
N VAL A 218 -3.75 19.56 -8.39
CA VAL A 218 -4.20 19.98 -7.06
C VAL A 218 -3.25 19.46 -5.99
N ASP A 219 -2.79 20.33 -5.08
CA ASP A 219 -1.96 19.95 -3.94
C ASP A 219 -2.82 19.44 -2.77
N VAL A 220 -3.04 18.13 -2.75
CA VAL A 220 -3.81 17.47 -1.66
C VAL A 220 -3.00 17.26 -0.37
N GLY A 221 -1.71 17.64 -0.36
CA GLY A 221 -0.86 17.58 0.84
C GLY A 221 -1.11 18.77 1.73
N THR A 222 -1.11 19.96 1.14
CA THR A 222 -1.47 21.20 1.83
C THR A 222 -2.98 21.30 2.05
N TYR A 223 -3.78 20.85 1.06
CA TYR A 223 -5.25 20.90 1.10
C TYR A 223 -5.84 19.48 1.16
N PRO A 224 -6.00 18.88 2.36
CA PRO A 224 -6.51 17.52 2.57
C PRO A 224 -7.72 17.09 1.74
N ASP A 225 -8.65 18.01 1.53
CA ASP A 225 -9.92 17.78 0.82
C ASP A 225 -9.86 18.22 -0.65
N GLY A 226 -8.77 18.87 -1.08
CA GLY A 226 -8.53 19.38 -2.42
C GLY A 226 -9.37 20.60 -2.82
N LEU A 227 -10.63 20.68 -2.40
CA LEU A 227 -11.59 21.75 -2.73
C LEU A 227 -11.20 23.12 -2.16
N ASP A 228 -10.43 23.14 -1.07
CA ASP A 228 -9.95 24.37 -0.43
C ASP A 228 -8.79 25.01 -1.20
N SER A 229 -8.26 24.32 -2.22
CA SER A 229 -7.18 24.83 -3.06
C SER A 229 -7.68 26.05 -3.85
N PRO A 230 -6.91 27.15 -3.90
CA PRO A 230 -7.30 28.35 -4.65
C PRO A 230 -7.39 28.10 -6.17
N THR A 231 -6.82 27.01 -6.67
CA THR A 231 -6.95 26.60 -8.08
C THR A 231 -8.30 25.96 -8.42
N VAL A 232 -9.07 25.58 -7.39
CA VAL A 232 -10.35 24.90 -7.54
C VAL A 232 -11.49 25.92 -7.46
N VAL A 233 -11.95 26.34 -8.65
CA VAL A 233 -13.06 27.28 -8.82
C VAL A 233 -14.30 26.57 -9.34
N ALA A 234 -15.48 27.09 -9.04
CA ALA A 234 -16.74 26.62 -9.58
C ALA A 234 -16.82 26.90 -11.08
N ASN A 235 -17.41 25.96 -11.83
CA ASN A 235 -17.78 26.18 -13.22
C ASN A 235 -19.25 26.57 -13.32
N THR A 236 -19.64 27.30 -14.37
CA THR A 236 -21.05 27.62 -14.65
C THR A 236 -21.88 26.35 -14.84
N ALA A 237 -23.18 26.42 -14.57
CA ALA A 237 -24.12 25.40 -15.03
C ALA A 237 -23.97 25.24 -16.56
N PRO A 238 -23.98 23.99 -17.07
CA PRO A 238 -23.78 23.74 -18.49
C PRO A 238 -24.97 24.26 -19.28
N TYR A 239 -24.68 25.10 -20.27
CA TYR A 239 -25.66 25.55 -21.25
C TYR A 239 -25.44 24.77 -22.55
N PHE A 240 -26.19 23.68 -22.71
CA PHE A 240 -25.94 22.67 -23.75
C PHE A 240 -26.20 23.14 -25.19
N SER A 241 -26.64 24.39 -25.40
CA SER A 241 -26.74 24.97 -26.75
C SER A 241 -25.45 25.65 -27.24
N SER A 242 -24.41 25.83 -26.40
CA SER A 242 -23.12 26.42 -26.84
C SER A 242 -21.90 26.18 -25.94
N LEU A 243 -22.06 25.62 -24.74
CA LEU A 243 -20.96 25.37 -23.79
C LEU A 243 -20.68 23.86 -23.65
N SER A 244 -19.44 23.55 -23.26
CA SER A 244 -19.06 22.20 -22.82
C SER A 244 -19.99 21.70 -21.70
N VAL A 245 -20.15 20.38 -21.60
CA VAL A 245 -20.87 19.72 -20.48
C VAL A 245 -20.26 20.09 -19.10
N ASP A 246 -18.99 20.49 -19.09
CA ASP A 246 -18.31 20.97 -17.89
C ASP A 246 -18.55 22.46 -17.57
N GLY A 247 -19.29 23.21 -18.42
CA GLY A 247 -19.45 24.65 -18.28
C GLY A 247 -18.14 25.43 -18.50
N ALA A 248 -18.11 26.68 -18.03
CA ALA A 248 -16.93 27.54 -18.06
C ALA A 248 -16.44 27.81 -16.63
N ALA A 249 -15.12 27.89 -16.43
CA ALA A 249 -14.55 28.26 -15.13
C ALA A 249 -14.95 29.69 -14.74
N THR A 250 -15.32 29.88 -13.48
CA THR A 250 -15.66 31.19 -12.92
C THR A 250 -14.56 31.70 -11.98
N ALA A 251 -14.76 32.90 -11.42
CA ALA A 251 -13.87 33.45 -10.39
C ALA A 251 -14.24 32.98 -8.96
N PHE A 252 -15.34 32.23 -8.79
CA PHE A 252 -15.77 31.80 -7.47
C PHE A 252 -14.99 30.57 -7.01
N THR A 253 -14.18 30.75 -5.98
CA THR A 253 -13.54 29.64 -5.27
C THR A 253 -14.54 28.96 -4.35
N PHE A 254 -14.33 27.67 -4.10
CA PHE A 254 -15.11 26.94 -3.12
C PHE A 254 -14.69 27.31 -1.70
N VAL A 255 -15.68 27.60 -0.87
CA VAL A 255 -15.52 27.85 0.57
C VAL A 255 -16.35 26.82 1.32
N LYS A 256 -15.80 26.27 2.40
CA LYS A 256 -16.50 25.31 3.23
C LYS A 256 -17.75 25.95 3.85
N HIS A 257 -18.84 25.18 3.91
CA HIS A 257 -20.04 25.61 4.59
C HIS A 257 -19.83 25.65 6.13
N PRO A 258 -20.14 26.75 6.82
CA PRO A 258 -19.80 26.90 8.25
C PRO A 258 -20.39 25.83 9.18
N SER A 259 -21.58 25.32 8.87
CA SER A 259 -22.30 24.36 9.71
C SER A 259 -22.34 22.93 9.14
N ASP A 260 -21.80 22.71 7.93
CA ASP A 260 -21.82 21.41 7.27
C ASP A 260 -20.38 21.00 6.92
N PRO A 261 -19.76 20.10 7.71
CA PRO A 261 -18.35 19.77 7.54
C PRO A 261 -18.01 19.08 6.21
N GLY A 262 -19.01 18.53 5.51
CA GLY A 262 -18.83 17.82 4.24
C GLY A 262 -19.28 18.59 3.00
N LEU A 263 -19.63 19.87 3.14
CA LEU A 263 -20.16 20.69 2.05
C LEU A 263 -19.26 21.88 1.72
N TRP A 264 -19.01 22.08 0.43
CA TRP A 264 -18.35 23.27 -0.10
C TRP A 264 -19.32 24.04 -0.98
N VAL A 265 -19.24 25.36 -0.92
CA VAL A 265 -20.12 26.29 -1.59
C VAL A 265 -19.30 27.38 -2.28
N ALA A 266 -19.66 27.69 -3.52
CA ALA A 266 -19.12 28.81 -4.28
C ALA A 266 -20.26 29.68 -4.81
N GLY A 267 -20.05 31.00 -4.90
CA GLY A 267 -21.06 31.97 -5.34
C GLY A 267 -21.47 32.97 -4.26
N THR A 268 -22.41 33.85 -4.58
CA THR A 268 -22.79 35.01 -3.76
C THR A 268 -24.23 34.99 -3.26
N ASN A 269 -25.01 33.95 -3.59
CA ASN A 269 -26.42 33.81 -3.20
C ASN A 269 -27.28 35.05 -3.53
N ASP A 270 -27.03 35.67 -4.68
CA ASP A 270 -27.70 36.87 -5.14
C ASP A 270 -27.89 36.85 -6.67
N ALA A 271 -28.52 37.89 -7.22
CA ALA A 271 -28.77 37.98 -8.65
C ALA A 271 -27.48 37.98 -9.51
N ALA A 272 -26.38 38.50 -8.98
CA ALA A 272 -25.08 38.46 -9.65
C ALA A 272 -24.55 37.02 -9.72
N GLY A 273 -24.64 36.27 -8.63
CA GLY A 273 -24.31 34.84 -8.56
C GLY A 273 -25.17 34.01 -9.51
N VAL A 274 -26.49 34.26 -9.54
CA VAL A 274 -27.43 33.59 -10.46
C VAL A 274 -26.99 33.78 -11.92
N THR A 275 -26.63 35.01 -12.29
CA THR A 275 -26.20 35.33 -13.66
C THR A 275 -24.84 34.71 -13.99
N ALA A 276 -23.89 34.78 -13.05
CA ALA A 276 -22.52 34.32 -13.26
C ALA A 276 -22.39 32.80 -13.26
N LEU A 277 -23.14 32.09 -12.41
CA LEU A 277 -23.11 30.62 -12.31
C LEU A 277 -24.19 29.94 -13.15
N GLY A 278 -25.27 30.64 -13.53
CA GLY A 278 -26.39 30.03 -14.25
C GLY A 278 -27.26 29.11 -13.38
N THR A 279 -27.21 29.26 -12.06
CA THR A 279 -27.96 28.46 -11.08
C THR A 279 -29.13 29.25 -10.50
N VAL A 280 -30.14 28.55 -9.98
CA VAL A 280 -31.37 29.20 -9.47
C VAL A 280 -31.12 30.07 -8.24
N ASP A 281 -30.24 29.62 -7.35
CA ASP A 281 -29.90 30.29 -6.09
C ASP A 281 -28.60 31.10 -6.16
N GLY A 282 -27.89 31.09 -7.29
CA GLY A 282 -26.60 31.77 -7.43
C GLY A 282 -25.49 31.13 -6.60
N LEU A 283 -25.64 29.85 -6.28
CA LEU A 283 -24.66 29.02 -5.58
C LEU A 283 -24.33 27.76 -6.39
N MET A 284 -23.12 27.25 -6.18
CA MET A 284 -22.63 25.96 -6.66
C MET A 284 -22.12 25.16 -5.47
N TYR A 285 -22.58 23.94 -5.31
CA TYR A 285 -22.22 23.06 -4.20
C TYR A 285 -21.20 22.01 -4.68
N ALA A 286 -20.27 21.62 -3.82
CA ALA A 286 -19.31 20.58 -4.15
C ALA A 286 -18.96 19.65 -2.99
N ILE A 287 -18.59 18.42 -3.33
CA ILE A 287 -18.09 17.38 -2.41
C ILE A 287 -16.89 16.68 -3.05
N PRO A 288 -15.82 16.39 -2.29
CA PRO A 288 -14.65 15.70 -2.83
C PRO A 288 -14.92 14.20 -3.00
N ILE A 289 -14.36 13.62 -4.06
CA ILE A 289 -14.52 12.18 -4.38
C ILE A 289 -13.20 11.45 -4.16
N CYS A 290 -12.18 11.77 -4.94
CA CYS A 290 -10.86 11.17 -4.80
C CYS A 290 -9.79 12.06 -5.41
N ALA A 291 -8.55 11.77 -5.06
CA ALA A 291 -7.38 12.27 -5.78
C ALA A 291 -6.71 11.12 -6.51
N VAL A 292 -6.28 11.37 -7.75
CA VAL A 292 -5.62 10.40 -8.62
C VAL A 292 -4.18 10.84 -8.86
N PHE A 293 -3.23 10.02 -8.42
CA PHE A 293 -1.80 10.24 -8.61
C PHE A 293 -1.38 9.80 -10.00
N ARG A 294 -0.77 10.71 -10.76
CA ARG A 294 -0.41 10.49 -12.14
C ARG A 294 1.07 10.17 -12.28
N ARG A 295 1.33 8.99 -12.87
CA ARG A 295 2.60 8.67 -13.53
C ARG A 295 2.85 9.63 -14.69
N ASN A 296 4.10 9.84 -15.03
CA ASN A 296 4.47 10.66 -16.19
C ASN A 296 4.78 9.80 -17.43
N SER A 297 4.60 10.38 -18.61
CA SER A 297 4.78 9.69 -19.88
C SER A 297 6.23 9.65 -20.39
N ALA A 298 7.20 10.21 -19.65
CA ALA A 298 8.61 10.04 -19.98
C ALA A 298 9.08 8.62 -19.63
N ALA A 299 10.19 8.19 -20.27
CA ALA A 299 10.74 6.86 -20.05
C ALA A 299 11.06 6.64 -18.56
N PHE A 300 10.72 5.44 -18.07
CA PHE A 300 11.13 4.99 -16.76
C PHE A 300 12.66 4.96 -16.66
N THR A 301 13.20 5.54 -15.60
CA THR A 301 14.62 5.39 -15.25
C THR A 301 14.74 5.26 -13.74
N ARG A 302 15.48 4.25 -13.26
CA ARG A 302 15.64 3.92 -11.83
C ARG A 302 15.87 5.15 -10.93
N GLY A 303 16.94 5.91 -11.20
CA GLY A 303 17.39 6.97 -10.31
C GLY A 303 16.82 8.36 -10.60
N ALA A 304 16.41 8.63 -11.84
CA ALA A 304 16.00 9.98 -12.26
C ALA A 304 14.48 10.11 -12.46
N ASN A 305 13.81 9.05 -12.93
CA ASN A 305 12.39 9.09 -13.23
C ASN A 305 11.66 7.77 -12.90
N PRO A 306 11.58 7.39 -11.62
CA PRO A 306 10.83 6.20 -11.19
C PRO A 306 9.31 6.32 -11.40
N ASN A 307 8.80 7.53 -11.67
CA ASN A 307 7.40 7.78 -12.00
C ASN A 307 7.10 7.74 -13.51
N GLY A 308 8.11 7.50 -14.35
CA GLY A 308 7.98 7.40 -15.80
C GLY A 308 7.36 6.08 -16.26
N GLY A 309 6.66 6.10 -17.39
CA GLY A 309 6.07 4.92 -18.00
C GLY A 309 5.59 5.17 -19.43
N GLY A 310 5.68 4.14 -20.27
CA GLY A 310 5.08 4.17 -21.61
C GLY A 310 3.55 4.27 -21.56
N LEU A 311 2.94 4.55 -22.70
CA LEU A 311 1.48 4.52 -22.86
C LEU A 311 1.00 3.08 -23.11
N MET A 312 -0.19 2.70 -22.69
CA MET A 312 -0.76 1.36 -22.92
C MET A 312 -0.76 0.95 -24.40
N ALA A 313 -0.88 1.93 -25.31
CA ALA A 313 -0.79 1.70 -26.74
C ALA A 313 0.55 1.11 -27.21
N SER A 314 1.63 1.20 -26.41
CA SER A 314 2.92 0.56 -26.73
C SER A 314 2.88 -0.96 -26.61
N GLY A 315 1.86 -1.54 -25.98
CA GLY A 315 1.65 -2.98 -25.82
C GLY A 315 2.56 -3.66 -24.79
N VAL A 316 3.78 -3.15 -24.58
CA VAL A 316 4.71 -3.61 -23.54
C VAL A 316 5.10 -2.44 -22.64
N SER A 317 4.96 -2.64 -21.32
CA SER A 317 5.38 -1.65 -20.32
C SER A 317 6.90 -1.69 -20.12
N GLY A 318 7.49 -0.51 -19.94
CA GLY A 318 8.91 -0.35 -19.58
C GLY A 318 9.20 -0.25 -18.10
N ARG A 319 8.18 -0.48 -17.28
CA ARG A 319 8.28 -0.38 -15.83
C ARG A 319 8.41 -1.79 -15.22
N PRO A 320 9.14 -1.94 -14.11
CA PRO A 320 9.23 -3.20 -13.36
C PRO A 320 7.87 -3.74 -12.89
N ASP A 321 6.93 -2.84 -12.56
CA ASP A 321 5.56 -3.17 -12.12
C ASP A 321 4.60 -3.52 -13.27
N GLY A 322 5.05 -3.45 -14.53
CA GLY A 322 4.24 -3.71 -15.71
C GLY A 322 3.14 -2.66 -15.99
N LEU A 323 3.10 -1.56 -15.23
CA LEU A 323 2.05 -0.54 -15.36
C LEU A 323 2.37 0.49 -16.44
N TYR A 324 1.37 1.25 -16.88
CA TYR A 324 1.52 2.31 -17.88
C TYR A 324 1.21 3.69 -17.30
N SER A 325 1.68 4.76 -17.97
CA SER A 325 1.45 6.13 -17.49
C SER A 325 0.00 6.62 -17.65
N ASP A 326 -0.72 6.05 -18.59
CA ASP A 326 -2.15 6.26 -18.87
C ASP A 326 -3.05 5.17 -18.28
N GLN A 327 -2.50 4.24 -17.49
CA GLN A 327 -3.28 3.29 -16.70
C GLN A 327 -3.49 3.87 -15.29
N VAL A 328 -4.73 3.81 -14.80
CA VAL A 328 -5.09 4.19 -13.42
C VAL A 328 -5.38 2.91 -12.64
N VAL A 329 -4.59 2.63 -11.61
CA VAL A 329 -4.78 1.48 -10.71
C VAL A 329 -5.24 1.93 -9.32
N LEU A 330 -5.70 1.01 -8.48
CA LEU A 330 -6.19 1.34 -7.13
C LEU A 330 -5.13 2.02 -6.25
N GLY A 331 -3.85 1.65 -6.41
CA GLY A 331 -2.73 2.29 -5.71
C GLY A 331 -2.53 3.75 -6.08
N ASP A 332 -3.12 4.23 -7.16
CA ASP A 332 -3.07 5.63 -7.59
C ASP A 332 -4.20 6.48 -6.99
N ILE A 333 -5.17 5.87 -6.32
CA ILE A 333 -6.39 6.55 -5.87
C ILE A 333 -6.36 6.74 -4.35
N LEU A 334 -6.43 8.00 -3.93
CA LEU A 334 -6.72 8.39 -2.55
C LEU A 334 -8.21 8.72 -2.44
N ASP A 335 -8.95 7.95 -1.65
CA ASP A 335 -10.37 8.18 -1.39
C ASP A 335 -10.56 9.39 -0.46
N LEU A 336 -11.31 10.38 -0.93
CA LEU A 336 -11.59 11.63 -0.19
C LEU A 336 -13.07 11.75 0.21
N ARG A 337 -13.90 10.76 -0.14
CA ARG A 337 -15.33 10.80 0.18
C ARG A 337 -15.55 10.94 1.67
N LYS A 338 -16.63 11.64 2.03
CA LYS A 338 -17.05 11.86 3.41
C LYS A 338 -18.19 10.91 3.75
N GLY A 339 -18.03 10.10 4.77
CA GLY A 339 -19.04 9.20 5.31
C GLY A 339 -19.48 9.58 6.71
N ILE A 340 -20.43 8.83 7.23
CA ILE A 340 -20.87 8.86 8.62
C ILE A 340 -20.88 7.44 9.17
N ALA A 341 -20.71 7.30 10.48
CA ALA A 341 -20.88 6.03 11.17
C ALA A 341 -21.62 6.26 12.48
N TRP A 342 -22.48 5.30 12.81
CA TRP A 342 -23.28 5.34 14.03
C TRP A 342 -22.59 4.66 15.21
N ASP A 343 -21.85 3.57 14.96
CA ASP A 343 -21.05 2.87 15.96
C ASP A 343 -19.57 3.30 15.87
N LEU A 344 -19.15 4.13 16.82
CA LEU A 344 -17.79 4.66 16.87
C LEU A 344 -16.77 3.62 17.36
N HIS A 345 -17.19 2.58 18.09
CA HIS A 345 -16.30 1.51 18.52
C HIS A 345 -15.99 0.55 17.38
N GLU A 346 -16.98 0.23 16.54
CA GLU A 346 -16.75 -0.55 15.32
C GLU A 346 -15.76 0.17 14.38
N VAL A 347 -15.95 1.49 14.20
CA VAL A 347 -15.04 2.33 13.41
C VAL A 347 -13.62 2.28 13.98
N LEU A 348 -13.49 2.41 15.30
CA LEU A 348 -12.20 2.37 15.99
C LEU A 348 -11.47 1.05 15.74
N GLU A 349 -12.14 -0.08 15.95
CA GLU A 349 -11.56 -1.41 15.80
C GLU A 349 -11.17 -1.68 14.34
N LYS A 350 -12.05 -1.36 13.38
CA LYS A 350 -11.77 -1.56 11.95
C LYS A 350 -10.66 -0.67 11.44
N SER A 351 -10.67 0.62 11.80
CA SER A 351 -9.62 1.56 11.36
C SER A 351 -8.26 1.14 11.92
N PHE A 352 -8.22 0.64 13.16
CA PHE A 352 -6.98 0.15 13.74
C PHE A 352 -6.51 -1.14 13.05
N GLN A 353 -7.42 -2.08 12.75
CA GLN A 353 -7.08 -3.26 11.95
C GLN A 353 -6.49 -2.88 10.58
N GLU A 354 -7.06 -1.89 9.88
CA GLU A 354 -6.51 -1.40 8.61
C GLU A 354 -5.10 -0.81 8.74
N VAL A 355 -4.77 -0.21 9.88
CA VAL A 355 -3.40 0.23 10.20
C VAL A 355 -2.48 -0.98 10.39
N LEU A 356 -2.91 -2.00 11.14
CA LEU A 356 -2.12 -3.22 11.38
C LEU A 356 -1.90 -4.05 10.10
N ASP A 357 -2.88 -4.06 9.19
CA ASP A 357 -2.80 -4.72 7.89
C ASP A 357 -2.00 -3.92 6.84
N GLY A 358 -1.68 -2.65 7.11
CA GLY A 358 -1.08 -1.75 6.13
C GLY A 358 -2.00 -1.43 4.94
N THR A 359 -3.31 -1.67 5.06
CA THR A 359 -4.31 -1.45 4.00
C THR A 359 -5.02 -0.10 4.12
N LEU A 360 -4.70 0.68 5.16
CA LEU A 360 -5.14 2.05 5.26
C LEU A 360 -4.49 2.86 4.12
N THR A 361 -5.29 3.41 3.21
CA THR A 361 -4.84 4.20 2.04
C THR A 361 -5.39 5.62 2.06
N THR A 362 -5.33 6.26 3.22
CA THR A 362 -6.00 7.55 3.50
C THR A 362 -5.04 8.73 3.62
N ALA A 363 -3.74 8.46 3.68
CA ALA A 363 -2.69 9.45 3.57
C ALA A 363 -1.86 9.22 2.31
N GLN A 364 -1.34 10.31 1.76
CA GLN A 364 -0.36 10.25 0.68
C GLN A 364 1.04 10.39 1.26
N GLU A 365 1.98 9.67 0.65
CA GLU A 365 3.39 9.99 0.77
C GLU A 365 3.86 10.59 -0.56
N ALA A 366 4.70 11.63 -0.47
CA ALA A 366 5.16 12.39 -1.61
C ALA A 366 6.68 12.44 -1.62
N LEU A 367 7.31 11.60 -2.43
CA LEU A 367 8.75 11.65 -2.72
C LEU A 367 9.02 12.63 -3.88
N VAL A 368 10.29 12.88 -4.20
CA VAL A 368 10.70 13.89 -5.19
C VAL A 368 10.02 13.66 -6.55
N SER A 369 9.98 12.42 -7.01
CA SER A 369 9.48 12.04 -8.33
C SER A 369 8.21 11.19 -8.30
N VAL A 370 7.91 10.51 -7.18
CA VAL A 370 6.76 9.61 -7.01
C VAL A 370 5.85 10.13 -5.89
N GLY A 371 4.55 9.87 -5.95
CA GLY A 371 3.65 10.12 -4.83
C GLY A 371 2.39 9.28 -4.90
N GLY A 372 1.81 8.99 -3.75
CA GLY A 372 0.58 8.21 -3.62
C GLY A 372 0.48 7.46 -2.29
N PRO A 373 -0.63 6.74 -2.07
CA PRO A 373 -0.80 5.84 -0.92
C PRO A 373 0.00 4.54 -1.06
N VAL A 374 0.35 4.14 -2.28
CA VAL A 374 1.25 3.01 -2.59
C VAL A 374 2.34 3.52 -3.51
N LEU A 375 3.59 3.16 -3.22
CA LEU A 375 4.78 3.60 -3.93
C LEU A 375 5.49 2.39 -4.54
N SER A 376 6.04 2.57 -5.73
CA SER A 376 7.05 1.65 -6.28
C SER A 376 8.41 2.09 -5.76
N VAL A 377 9.08 1.20 -5.05
CA VAL A 377 10.35 1.44 -4.37
C VAL A 377 11.38 0.48 -4.97
N HIS A 378 12.64 0.88 -4.90
CA HIS A 378 13.74 0.00 -5.22
C HIS A 378 14.82 0.05 -4.16
N ASP A 379 15.49 -1.08 -3.98
CA ASP A 379 16.70 -1.19 -3.16
C ASP A 379 17.86 -1.75 -3.99
N ASP A 380 19.07 -1.33 -3.63
CA ASP A 380 20.30 -1.51 -4.39
C ASP A 380 21.27 -2.49 -3.72
N LEU A 381 21.33 -3.69 -4.28
CA LEU A 381 22.27 -4.74 -3.93
C LEU A 381 23.63 -4.50 -4.62
N GLY A 382 24.50 -3.73 -3.98
CA GLY A 382 25.89 -3.50 -4.39
C GLY A 382 26.21 -2.05 -4.78
N VAL A 383 27.10 -1.45 -3.97
CA VAL A 383 27.80 -0.17 -4.11
C VAL A 383 26.94 1.07 -4.39
N SER A 384 25.91 1.27 -3.56
CA SER A 384 25.73 2.47 -2.71
C SER A 384 24.26 2.59 -2.26
N GLY A 385 23.95 2.00 -1.10
CA GLY A 385 22.92 2.51 -0.19
C GLY A 385 21.50 1.97 -0.35
N HIS A 386 21.28 0.65 -0.37
CA HIS A 386 20.47 -0.10 0.62
C HIS A 386 20.31 -1.58 0.19
N ILE A 387 20.45 -2.48 1.18
CA ILE A 387 20.82 -3.90 1.13
C ILE A 387 22.32 -4.13 0.86
N GLY A 388 22.97 -4.83 1.81
CA GLY A 388 24.42 -4.95 1.93
C GLY A 388 25.12 -5.35 0.63
N ASN A 389 26.31 -4.79 0.40
CA ASN A 389 27.14 -5.15 -0.75
C ASN A 389 27.25 -6.68 -0.86
N PRO A 390 27.09 -7.27 -2.06
CA PRO A 390 27.24 -8.71 -2.22
C PRO A 390 28.66 -9.11 -1.82
N ASP A 391 28.78 -9.92 -0.79
CA ASP A 391 30.05 -10.42 -0.21
C ASP A 391 30.47 -11.78 -0.83
N SER A 392 29.80 -12.20 -1.92
CA SER A 392 29.96 -13.49 -2.61
C SER A 392 29.48 -14.72 -1.83
N VAL A 393 28.89 -14.53 -0.66
CA VAL A 393 28.57 -15.62 0.27
C VAL A 393 27.10 -15.61 0.65
N ARG A 394 26.57 -14.42 0.97
CA ARG A 394 25.20 -14.21 1.44
C ARG A 394 24.15 -14.42 0.35
N ARG A 395 23.05 -15.09 0.71
CA ARG A 395 21.86 -15.32 -0.12
C ARG A 395 20.61 -14.64 0.43
N ASN A 396 20.52 -14.53 1.75
CA ASN A 396 19.37 -14.05 2.49
C ASN A 396 19.66 -12.68 3.11
N PHE A 397 18.93 -11.69 2.64
CA PHE A 397 18.98 -10.31 3.04
C PHE A 397 17.74 -10.02 3.88
N SER A 398 17.91 -9.91 5.19
CA SER A 398 16.80 -9.69 6.11
C SER A 398 17.09 -8.56 7.07
N ASP A 399 16.00 -8.03 7.62
CA ASP A 399 16.06 -7.14 8.75
C ASP A 399 16.38 -7.88 10.06
N ARG A 400 16.29 -9.22 10.15
CA ARG A 400 16.79 -10.03 11.28
C ARG A 400 18.20 -10.54 11.03
N SER A 401 18.83 -11.04 12.09
CA SER A 401 20.07 -11.78 11.93
C SER A 401 19.79 -13.09 11.19
N VAL A 402 20.58 -13.37 10.16
CA VAL A 402 20.47 -14.59 9.37
C VAL A 402 21.78 -15.36 9.48
N THR A 403 21.67 -16.64 9.81
CA THR A 403 22.80 -17.55 9.76
C THR A 403 22.80 -18.30 8.45
N GLU A 404 23.90 -18.22 7.71
CA GLU A 404 24.11 -18.98 6.49
C GLU A 404 25.29 -19.93 6.63
N SER A 405 25.23 -21.04 5.90
CA SER A 405 26.30 -22.02 5.85
C SER A 405 27.19 -21.79 4.63
N VAL A 406 28.49 -21.76 4.86
CA VAL A 406 29.52 -21.62 3.82
C VAL A 406 30.44 -22.82 3.87
N VAL A 407 30.58 -23.54 2.76
CA VAL A 407 31.55 -24.63 2.67
C VAL A 407 32.86 -24.09 2.12
N ALA A 408 33.90 -24.12 2.96
CA ALA A 408 35.25 -23.75 2.59
C ALA A 408 36.08 -25.00 2.24
N CYS A 409 36.98 -24.89 1.27
CA CYS A 409 37.88 -25.97 0.90
C CYS A 409 39.36 -25.61 1.15
N VAL A 410 40.14 -26.59 1.62
CA VAL A 410 41.61 -26.48 1.77
C VAL A 410 42.29 -27.73 1.25
N ILE A 411 43.28 -27.56 0.38
CA ILE A 411 44.09 -28.65 -0.17
C ILE A 411 45.42 -28.74 0.61
N LEU A 412 45.76 -29.91 1.13
CA LEU A 412 47.04 -30.12 1.80
C LEU A 412 48.18 -30.24 0.78
N GLY A 413 49.17 -29.35 0.87
CA GLY A 413 50.40 -29.44 0.06
C GLY A 413 51.39 -30.51 0.56
N ALA A 414 51.27 -30.94 1.82
CA ALA A 414 52.14 -31.93 2.46
C ALA A 414 51.37 -32.70 3.55
N PRO A 415 51.83 -33.90 3.96
CA PRO A 415 51.17 -34.63 5.04
C PRO A 415 51.18 -33.85 6.36
N SER A 416 50.03 -33.70 7.00
CA SER A 416 49.89 -32.90 8.23
C SER A 416 48.81 -33.44 9.16
N ALA A 417 49.07 -33.42 10.47
CA ALA A 417 48.07 -33.67 11.52
C ALA A 417 47.32 -32.40 11.95
N THR A 418 47.71 -31.24 11.43
CA THR A 418 47.08 -29.96 11.71
C THR A 418 46.72 -29.26 10.41
N VAL A 419 45.45 -28.92 10.25
CA VAL A 419 44.93 -28.20 9.08
C VAL A 419 44.51 -26.81 9.55
N VAL A 420 45.06 -25.77 8.94
CA VAL A 420 44.75 -24.37 9.28
C VAL A 420 44.01 -23.74 8.11
N ILE A 421 42.81 -23.24 8.39
CA ILE A 421 41.98 -22.52 7.43
C ILE A 421 42.08 -21.04 7.77
N ASN A 422 42.61 -20.24 6.85
CA ASN A 422 42.67 -18.79 6.99
C ASN A 422 41.31 -18.19 6.59
N LEU A 423 40.58 -17.62 7.56
CA LEU A 423 39.25 -17.07 7.33
C LEU A 423 39.29 -15.74 6.57
N ASN A 424 40.45 -15.07 6.55
CA ASN A 424 40.69 -13.86 5.76
C ASN A 424 41.04 -14.13 4.28
N ALA A 425 41.19 -15.40 3.91
CA ALA A 425 41.42 -15.85 2.55
C ALA A 425 40.65 -17.15 2.33
N LEU A 426 39.35 -17.13 2.65
CA LEU A 426 38.48 -18.29 2.52
C LEU A 426 38.39 -18.69 1.05
N LEU A 427 38.53 -19.97 0.72
CA LEU A 427 38.23 -20.46 -0.62
C LEU A 427 36.89 -21.20 -0.54
N PRO A 428 35.75 -20.56 -0.84
CA PRO A 428 34.48 -21.27 -0.94
C PRO A 428 34.59 -22.43 -1.93
N SER A 429 33.88 -23.55 -1.70
CA SER A 429 33.88 -24.74 -2.55
C SER A 429 33.62 -24.45 -4.03
N TYR A 430 32.90 -23.36 -4.30
CA TYR A 430 32.48 -22.91 -5.63
C TYR A 430 33.36 -21.80 -6.23
N SER A 431 34.35 -21.28 -5.50
CA SER A 431 35.22 -20.19 -5.96
C SER A 431 36.63 -20.69 -6.23
N VAL A 432 37.27 -20.12 -7.26
CA VAL A 432 38.70 -20.32 -7.55
C VAL A 432 39.56 -19.18 -7.01
N THR A 433 38.93 -18.12 -6.50
CA THR A 433 39.61 -16.95 -5.90
C THR A 433 39.28 -16.90 -4.41
N PRO A 434 40.28 -16.73 -3.53
CA PRO A 434 40.02 -16.52 -2.11
C PRO A 434 39.18 -15.26 -1.86
N VAL A 435 38.22 -15.36 -0.96
CA VAL A 435 37.33 -14.29 -0.51
C VAL A 435 37.58 -14.05 0.97
N ASN A 436 37.77 -12.79 1.36
CA ASN A 436 37.74 -12.41 2.76
C ASN A 436 36.29 -12.12 3.15
N VAL A 437 35.60 -13.09 3.76
CA VAL A 437 34.18 -12.96 4.12
C VAL A 437 33.97 -11.80 5.10
N LEU A 438 34.82 -11.66 6.11
CA LEU A 438 34.65 -10.62 7.14
C LEU A 438 34.98 -9.21 6.62
N ALA A 439 35.90 -9.08 5.66
CA ALA A 439 36.22 -7.80 5.04
C ALA A 439 35.25 -7.40 3.91
N ALA A 440 34.64 -8.39 3.24
CA ALA A 440 33.64 -8.15 2.19
C ALA A 440 32.22 -7.98 2.77
N ALA A 441 31.94 -8.57 3.93
CA ALA A 441 30.64 -8.50 4.58
C ALA A 441 30.42 -7.19 5.35
N PRO A 442 29.15 -6.85 5.68
CA PRO A 442 28.82 -5.71 6.51
C PRO A 442 29.46 -5.76 7.89
N THR A 443 29.71 -4.58 8.48
CA THR A 443 30.22 -4.45 9.85
C THR A 443 29.31 -5.18 10.84
N GLY A 444 29.91 -6.04 11.68
CA GLY A 444 29.17 -6.85 12.66
C GLY A 444 28.85 -8.28 12.20
N THR A 445 29.23 -8.66 10.98
CA THR A 445 29.22 -10.07 10.55
C THR A 445 30.18 -10.89 11.41
N ASN A 446 29.74 -12.04 11.88
CA ASN A 446 30.52 -12.92 12.76
C ASN A 446 30.44 -14.38 12.29
N ILE A 447 31.42 -15.18 12.67
CA ILE A 447 31.37 -16.63 12.48
C ILE A 447 30.76 -17.23 13.74
N ALA A 448 29.50 -17.66 13.64
CA ALA A 448 28.73 -18.21 14.76
C ALA A 448 29.17 -19.63 15.16
N GLY A 449 29.79 -20.38 14.24
CA GLY A 449 30.29 -21.70 14.56
C GLY A 449 30.79 -22.53 13.38
N LEU A 450 31.10 -23.80 13.67
CA LEU A 450 31.49 -24.81 12.70
C LEU A 450 30.37 -25.84 12.57
N GLY A 451 30.03 -26.19 11.33
CA GLY A 451 29.12 -27.29 11.00
C GLY A 451 29.90 -28.59 10.79
N LYS A 452 29.54 -29.32 9.72
CA LYS A 452 30.23 -30.58 9.40
C LYS A 452 31.62 -30.35 8.83
N ILE A 453 32.54 -31.24 9.19
CA ILE A 453 33.93 -31.23 8.72
C ILE A 453 34.20 -32.55 8.02
N ARG A 454 34.63 -32.49 6.77
CA ARG A 454 34.84 -33.66 5.92
C ARG A 454 36.19 -33.60 5.23
N MET A 455 36.70 -34.77 4.86
CA MET A 455 37.92 -34.89 4.08
C MET A 455 37.65 -35.75 2.84
N ALA A 456 37.96 -35.20 1.67
CA ALA A 456 38.08 -35.94 0.42
C ALA A 456 39.56 -36.22 0.16
N ILE A 457 39.91 -37.50 0.09
CA ILE A 457 41.28 -37.95 -0.17
C ILE A 457 41.47 -38.02 -1.68
N THR A 458 42.63 -37.60 -2.21
CA THR A 458 42.92 -37.78 -3.64
C THR A 458 42.88 -39.27 -3.99
N GLY A 459 41.79 -39.73 -4.61
CA GLY A 459 41.57 -41.14 -4.95
C GLY A 459 40.78 -41.99 -3.94
N VAL A 460 40.21 -41.43 -2.84
CA VAL A 460 39.40 -42.17 -1.82
C VAL A 460 38.21 -41.29 -1.34
N SER A 461 37.26 -41.88 -0.60
CA SER A 461 35.94 -41.37 -0.18
C SER A 461 35.98 -40.11 0.66
N GLU A 462 34.89 -39.37 0.58
CA GLU A 462 34.51 -38.37 1.55
C GLU A 462 34.28 -39.03 2.92
N THR A 463 35.07 -38.65 3.92
CA THR A 463 35.00 -39.15 5.30
C THR A 463 34.52 -38.02 6.21
N ASP A 464 33.46 -38.26 6.99
CA ASP A 464 33.02 -37.30 8.02
C ASP A 464 33.99 -37.36 9.21
N LEU A 465 34.75 -36.28 9.41
CA LEU A 465 35.79 -36.23 10.44
C LEU A 465 35.20 -36.06 11.84
N THR A 466 33.90 -35.79 11.98
CA THR A 466 33.23 -35.73 13.28
C THR A 466 32.87 -37.12 13.83
N ASP A 467 32.91 -38.15 12.99
CA ASP A 467 32.68 -39.54 13.40
C ASP A 467 34.00 -40.19 13.82
N ALA A 468 34.14 -40.42 15.13
CA ALA A 468 35.33 -41.03 15.73
C ALA A 468 35.57 -42.49 15.34
N SER A 469 34.62 -43.14 14.65
CA SER A 469 34.81 -44.50 14.11
C SER A 469 35.69 -44.53 12.86
N ASN A 470 35.94 -43.37 12.23
CA ASN A 470 36.79 -43.26 11.05
C ASN A 470 38.29 -43.37 11.39
N PRO A 471 39.12 -43.91 10.48
CA PRO A 471 40.56 -44.04 10.71
C PRO A 471 41.28 -42.69 10.85
N VAL A 472 40.77 -41.67 10.14
CA VAL A 472 41.14 -40.27 10.32
C VAL A 472 39.90 -39.54 10.86
N PHE A 473 40.00 -38.97 12.06
CA PHE A 473 38.94 -38.20 12.69
C PHE A 473 39.52 -36.96 13.38
N LEU A 474 38.64 -36.02 13.70
CA LEU A 474 38.97 -34.76 14.35
C LEU A 474 39.21 -34.97 15.85
N ALA A 475 40.44 -34.76 16.31
CA ALA A 475 40.78 -34.76 17.73
C ALA A 475 40.36 -33.45 18.43
N SER A 476 40.46 -32.32 17.73
CA SER A 476 39.93 -31.03 18.19
C SER A 476 39.76 -30.05 17.02
N ALA A 477 38.77 -29.17 17.10
CA ALA A 477 38.67 -27.99 16.25
C ALA A 477 38.64 -26.74 17.13
N LEU A 478 39.46 -25.75 16.77
CA LEU A 478 39.54 -24.47 17.47
C LEU A 478 39.23 -23.36 16.47
N LEU A 479 38.19 -22.57 16.75
CA LEU A 479 37.93 -21.29 16.09
C LEU A 479 38.69 -20.21 16.85
N ASP A 480 39.68 -19.64 16.17
CA ASP A 480 40.71 -18.77 16.69
C ASP A 480 40.43 -17.38 16.11
N VAL A 481 39.74 -16.52 16.88
CA VAL A 481 39.35 -15.16 16.45
C VAL A 481 40.34 -14.15 17.03
N ASN A 482 40.83 -13.21 16.21
CA ASN A 482 41.77 -12.15 16.55
C ASN A 482 43.13 -12.62 17.12
N VAL A 483 43.69 -13.72 16.60
CA VAL A 483 44.98 -14.27 17.09
C VAL A 483 46.21 -13.43 16.65
N GLY A 484 45.97 -12.35 15.90
CA GLY A 484 46.95 -11.38 15.42
C GLY A 484 46.24 -10.26 14.62
N PRO A 485 46.97 -9.25 14.10
CA PRO A 485 46.35 -8.20 13.29
C PRO A 485 45.77 -8.78 12.00
N GLY A 486 44.45 -8.90 11.95
CA GLY A 486 43.70 -9.37 10.78
C GLY A 486 43.90 -10.85 10.44
N VAL A 487 43.98 -11.74 11.44
CA VAL A 487 44.07 -13.20 11.21
C VAL A 487 43.07 -13.94 12.11
N ASP A 488 41.93 -14.29 11.52
CA ASP A 488 40.98 -15.27 12.06
C ASP A 488 41.26 -16.60 11.38
N ARG A 489 41.31 -17.69 12.14
CA ARG A 489 41.60 -19.02 11.59
C ARG A 489 40.81 -20.13 12.27
N VAL A 490 40.59 -21.20 11.54
CA VAL A 490 40.11 -22.47 12.11
C VAL A 490 41.26 -23.45 12.09
N THR A 491 41.63 -23.98 13.26
CA THR A 491 42.67 -24.99 13.41
C THR A 491 42.01 -26.34 13.70
N LEU A 492 42.15 -27.28 12.77
CA LEU A 492 41.72 -28.65 12.93
C LEU A 492 42.92 -29.52 13.31
N THR A 493 42.80 -30.26 14.40
CA THR A 493 43.80 -31.26 14.82
C THR A 493 43.22 -32.64 14.58
N LEU A 494 43.92 -33.45 13.80
CA LEU A 494 43.52 -34.80 13.45
C LEU A 494 44.16 -35.81 14.41
N ASN A 495 43.49 -36.95 14.62
CA ASN A 495 44.05 -38.07 15.37
C ASN A 495 45.32 -38.65 14.71
N THR A 496 45.45 -38.52 13.38
CA THR A 496 46.57 -39.01 12.57
C THR A 496 46.84 -38.05 11.40
N PRO A 497 48.10 -37.94 10.89
CA PRO A 497 48.40 -37.07 9.75
C PRO A 497 47.63 -37.46 8.49
N ALA A 498 46.93 -36.50 7.89
CA ALA A 498 46.36 -36.65 6.56
C ALA A 498 47.45 -36.52 5.49
N ALA A 499 47.28 -37.18 4.34
CA ALA A 499 48.26 -37.18 3.26
C ALA A 499 48.21 -35.88 2.43
N ALA A 500 49.30 -35.61 1.68
CA ALA A 500 49.31 -34.55 0.68
C ALA A 500 48.27 -34.81 -0.42
N GLY A 501 47.62 -33.75 -0.89
CA GLY A 501 46.55 -33.80 -1.89
C GLY A 501 45.14 -33.92 -1.31
N ASN A 502 45.00 -34.29 -0.03
CA ASN A 502 43.69 -34.35 0.63
C ASN A 502 43.03 -32.96 0.68
N ILE A 503 41.75 -32.91 0.31
CA ILE A 503 40.89 -31.73 0.32
C ILE A 503 40.00 -31.80 1.56
N PHE A 504 40.03 -30.77 2.38
CA PHE A 504 39.17 -30.62 3.55
C PHE A 504 38.00 -29.71 3.19
N TYR A 505 36.79 -30.16 3.47
CA TYR A 505 35.58 -29.34 3.38
C TYR A 505 35.13 -29.01 4.79
N VAL A 506 35.04 -27.72 5.10
CA VAL A 506 34.58 -27.23 6.40
C VAL A 506 33.38 -26.34 6.20
N GLU A 507 32.29 -26.70 6.85
CA GLU A 507 31.09 -25.87 6.94
C GLU A 507 31.29 -24.81 8.02
N LEU A 508 31.21 -23.55 7.64
CA LEU A 508 31.24 -22.38 8.51
C LEU A 508 29.83 -21.82 8.62
N LEU A 509 29.35 -21.62 9.84
CA LEU A 509 28.11 -20.90 10.10
C LEU A 509 28.45 -19.42 10.24
N VAL A 510 28.07 -18.62 9.24
CA VAL A 510 28.29 -17.18 9.21
C VAL A 510 26.98 -16.50 9.61
N GLU A 511 27.03 -15.71 10.67
CA GLU A 511 25.92 -14.92 11.16
C GLU A 511 26.05 -13.48 10.66
N TYR A 512 25.06 -13.05 9.90
CA TYR A 512 24.92 -11.69 9.43
C TYR A 512 24.07 -10.89 10.42
N PRO A 513 24.44 -9.65 10.77
CA PRO A 513 23.66 -8.82 11.68
C PRO A 513 22.32 -8.39 11.07
N TRP A 514 21.41 -7.91 11.93
CA TRP A 514 20.13 -7.32 11.52
C TRP A 514 20.31 -6.02 10.70
N GLY A 515 19.30 -5.66 9.91
CA GLY A 515 19.28 -4.40 9.15
C GLY A 515 19.86 -4.48 7.74
N HIS A 516 19.81 -5.65 7.12
CA HIS A 516 20.32 -5.87 5.76
C HIS A 516 19.28 -6.60 4.90
N GLY A 517 18.12 -5.96 4.74
CA GLY A 517 16.99 -6.39 3.92
C GLY A 517 16.30 -5.15 3.34
N VAL A 518 15.05 -5.29 2.94
CA VAL A 518 14.32 -4.22 2.25
C VAL A 518 14.19 -2.96 3.11
N SER A 519 14.36 -1.79 2.50
CA SER A 519 14.34 -0.49 3.20
C SER A 519 12.95 -0.05 3.66
N ARG A 520 11.88 -0.69 3.16
CA ARG A 520 10.47 -0.43 3.51
C ARG A 520 9.64 -1.71 3.56
N ASN A 521 8.41 -1.62 4.11
CA ASN A 521 7.44 -2.72 4.07
C ASN A 521 7.08 -3.04 2.62
N ALA A 522 7.44 -4.20 2.11
CA ALA A 522 7.00 -4.60 0.77
C ALA A 522 5.60 -5.21 0.84
N LEU A 523 4.67 -4.70 0.06
CA LEU A 523 3.35 -5.30 -0.16
C LEU A 523 3.41 -6.47 -1.14
N GLY A 524 4.41 -6.44 -2.03
CA GLY A 524 4.65 -7.47 -3.03
C GLY A 524 5.88 -7.12 -3.87
N ALA A 525 6.51 -8.15 -4.44
CA ALA A 525 7.66 -7.96 -5.31
C ALA A 525 7.24 -7.79 -6.77
N ASP A 526 7.87 -6.84 -7.46
CA ASP A 526 7.55 -6.51 -8.86
C ASP A 526 8.59 -7.12 -9.81
N ALA A 527 9.88 -6.89 -9.55
CA ALA A 527 10.96 -7.45 -10.38
C ALA A 527 12.32 -7.44 -9.67
N PHE A 528 13.17 -8.42 -10.03
CA PHE A 528 14.61 -8.40 -9.76
C PHE A 528 15.34 -7.94 -11.02
N TRP A 529 16.26 -6.97 -10.90
CA TRP A 529 16.92 -6.32 -12.04
C TRP A 529 18.44 -6.41 -11.96
N THR A 530 19.06 -6.69 -13.11
CA THR A 530 20.50 -6.57 -13.32
C THR A 530 20.75 -5.69 -14.53
N PRO A 531 21.70 -4.73 -14.48
CA PRO A 531 21.98 -3.89 -15.63
C PRO A 531 22.43 -4.76 -16.81
N PRO A 532 21.89 -4.54 -18.03
CA PRO A 532 22.47 -5.12 -19.22
C PRO A 532 23.83 -4.45 -19.50
N ALA A 533 24.82 -5.25 -19.91
CA ALA A 533 26.03 -4.71 -20.51
C ALA A 533 25.66 -3.87 -21.74
N ALA A 534 26.29 -2.71 -21.87
CA ALA A 534 25.86 -1.57 -22.67
C ALA A 534 25.20 -1.91 -24.03
N SER A 535 24.02 -1.30 -24.28
CA SER A 535 23.35 -1.07 -25.59
C SER A 535 22.10 -1.87 -26.01
N LEU A 536 21.19 -2.22 -25.09
CA LEU A 536 19.79 -2.52 -25.46
C LEU A 536 18.80 -1.70 -24.61
N PRO A 537 17.65 -1.25 -25.17
CA PRO A 537 16.58 -0.69 -24.37
C PRO A 537 16.22 -1.70 -23.27
N ALA A 538 16.22 -1.25 -22.01
CA ALA A 538 16.21 -2.04 -20.78
C ALA A 538 14.90 -2.83 -20.42
N TRP A 539 14.17 -3.35 -21.41
CA TRP A 539 12.82 -3.94 -21.26
C TRP A 539 12.61 -5.22 -22.09
N VAL A 540 13.65 -5.73 -22.75
CA VAL A 540 13.54 -6.98 -23.52
C VAL A 540 13.73 -8.20 -22.60
N ASP A 541 12.79 -9.12 -22.72
CA ASP A 541 12.75 -10.50 -22.22
C ASP A 541 14.12 -11.10 -21.84
N PRO A 542 14.33 -11.55 -20.57
CA PRO A 542 15.55 -12.21 -20.12
C PRO A 542 15.75 -13.63 -20.70
N ALA A 543 14.87 -14.09 -21.59
CA ALA A 543 14.96 -15.42 -22.22
C ALA A 543 16.26 -15.70 -23.00
N PRO A 544 17.11 -14.69 -23.26
CA PRO A 544 18.54 -14.99 -23.24
C PRO A 544 19.36 -13.77 -22.80
N LEU A 545 19.78 -13.74 -21.53
CA LEU A 545 21.03 -13.05 -21.12
C LEU A 545 22.23 -13.81 -21.72
N THR A 546 22.28 -13.93 -23.04
CA THR A 546 23.44 -14.38 -23.79
C THR A 546 24.17 -13.15 -24.27
N ALA A 547 25.38 -12.98 -23.74
CA ALA A 547 26.37 -11.97 -24.08
C ALA A 547 26.23 -10.63 -23.34
N THR A 548 27.05 -10.40 -22.32
CA THR A 548 28.41 -9.87 -22.55
C THR A 548 29.24 -9.74 -21.26
N SER A 549 30.52 -10.09 -21.40
CA SER A 549 31.70 -9.87 -20.54
C SER A 549 32.02 -10.80 -19.36
N ASP A 550 31.11 -11.64 -18.88
CA ASP A 550 31.46 -12.64 -17.85
C ASP A 550 30.74 -13.95 -18.12
N ALA A 551 31.46 -14.96 -18.61
CA ALA A 551 30.92 -16.27 -19.02
C ALA A 551 30.30 -17.07 -17.86
N THR A 552 30.23 -16.50 -16.65
CA THR A 552 29.78 -17.13 -15.41
C THR A 552 28.42 -16.62 -14.91
N ARG A 553 27.90 -15.52 -15.46
CA ARG A 553 26.66 -14.87 -14.98
C ARG A 553 25.44 -15.37 -15.76
N PHE A 554 24.95 -16.55 -15.40
CA PHE A 554 23.74 -17.14 -15.97
C PHE A 554 22.47 -16.72 -15.21
N SER A 555 21.31 -16.94 -15.83
CA SER A 555 20.02 -16.31 -15.54
C SER A 555 19.53 -16.42 -14.10
N LEU A 556 19.07 -15.28 -13.56
CA LEU A 556 18.19 -15.22 -12.40
C LEU A 556 16.76 -15.44 -12.92
N SER A 557 16.14 -16.59 -12.61
CA SER A 557 14.71 -16.80 -12.87
C SER A 557 13.89 -16.40 -11.64
N GLN A 558 12.59 -16.11 -11.81
CA GLN A 558 11.66 -15.87 -10.69
C GLN A 558 11.60 -17.03 -9.68
N SER A 559 12.04 -18.24 -10.04
CA SER A 559 12.06 -19.40 -9.13
C SER A 559 13.24 -19.39 -8.15
N TYR A 560 14.25 -18.55 -8.35
CA TYR A 560 15.50 -18.56 -7.57
C TYR A 560 15.68 -17.35 -6.65
N TRP A 561 14.64 -16.53 -6.53
CA TRP A 561 14.55 -15.53 -5.49
C TRP A 561 13.15 -15.56 -4.88
N TRP A 562 13.08 -15.32 -3.58
CA TRP A 562 11.83 -15.30 -2.84
C TRP A 562 11.82 -14.12 -1.87
N PHE A 563 10.61 -13.71 -1.52
CA PHE A 563 10.36 -12.58 -0.65
C PHE A 563 9.46 -13.01 0.50
N ASP A 564 9.88 -12.73 1.72
CA ASP A 564 9.03 -12.83 2.90
C ASP A 564 8.69 -11.43 3.40
N VAL A 565 7.44 -11.08 3.16
CA VAL A 565 6.83 -9.80 3.52
C VAL A 565 6.81 -9.60 5.04
N GLY A 566 6.64 -10.66 5.82
CA GLY A 566 6.53 -10.58 7.28
C GLY A 566 7.85 -10.22 7.98
N HIS A 567 8.98 -10.52 7.35
CA HIS A 567 10.31 -10.33 7.94
C HIS A 567 11.21 -9.39 7.11
N ARG A 568 10.62 -8.68 6.12
CA ARG A 568 11.35 -7.88 5.09
C ARG A 568 12.61 -8.61 4.60
N GLU A 569 12.42 -9.91 4.36
CA GLU A 569 13.48 -10.84 4.00
C GLU A 569 13.40 -11.11 2.51
N LEU A 570 14.54 -10.96 1.87
CA LEU A 570 14.76 -11.28 0.48
C LEU A 570 15.81 -12.36 0.45
N SER A 571 15.51 -13.47 -0.21
CA SER A 571 16.54 -14.40 -0.63
C SER A 571 16.75 -14.26 -2.13
N ALA A 572 17.99 -14.10 -2.57
CA ALA A 572 18.36 -14.09 -3.97
C ALA A 572 19.55 -15.02 -4.20
N ALA A 573 19.41 -15.92 -5.18
CA ALA A 573 20.48 -16.81 -5.57
C ALA A 573 20.54 -17.00 -7.09
N LEU A 574 21.74 -17.25 -7.59
CA LEU A 574 22.05 -17.40 -9.01
C LEU A 574 22.15 -18.89 -9.38
N LEU A 575 21.55 -19.27 -10.51
CA LEU A 575 21.74 -20.60 -11.08
C LEU A 575 23.04 -20.64 -11.89
N ALA A 576 23.99 -21.48 -11.46
CA ALA A 576 25.24 -21.67 -12.16
C ALA A 576 25.11 -22.65 -13.33
N GLN A 577 26.08 -22.60 -14.27
CA GLN A 577 26.21 -23.62 -15.31
C GLN A 577 26.38 -25.01 -14.69
N ALA A 578 25.86 -26.02 -15.41
CA ALA A 578 26.10 -27.41 -15.07
C ALA A 578 27.61 -27.64 -14.87
N THR A 579 27.98 -28.02 -13.64
CA THR A 579 29.37 -28.31 -13.27
C THR A 579 29.52 -29.81 -13.16
N THR A 580 30.57 -30.36 -13.77
CA THR A 580 30.91 -31.78 -13.66
C THR A 580 32.11 -31.94 -12.73
N VAL A 581 31.94 -32.70 -11.65
CA VAL A 581 33.03 -33.03 -10.71
C VAL A 581 33.08 -34.53 -10.50
N VAL A 582 34.29 -35.07 -10.38
CA VAL A 582 34.49 -36.48 -10.04
C VAL A 582 34.42 -36.63 -8.51
N ILE A 583 33.41 -37.36 -8.03
CA ILE A 583 33.16 -37.63 -6.61
C ILE A 583 33.24 -39.14 -6.38
N ARG A 584 33.70 -39.57 -5.20
CA ARG A 584 33.64 -40.98 -4.77
C ARG A 584 32.57 -41.16 -3.71
N ASN A 585 31.71 -42.17 -3.86
CA ASN A 585 30.64 -42.44 -2.91
C ASN A 585 31.18 -43.00 -1.58
N SER A 586 30.69 -42.45 -0.47
CA SER A 586 30.97 -42.92 0.91
C SER A 586 29.94 -43.92 1.41
N GLU A 587 28.77 -43.96 0.77
CA GLU A 587 27.68 -44.90 1.02
C GLU A 587 27.26 -45.57 -0.30
N ALA A 588 26.70 -46.77 -0.24
CA ALA A 588 26.38 -47.55 -1.44
C ALA A 588 25.34 -46.86 -2.34
N GLN A 589 24.43 -46.07 -1.77
CA GLN A 589 23.29 -45.47 -2.49
C GLN A 589 23.22 -43.95 -2.35
N VAL A 590 24.28 -43.29 -1.86
CA VAL A 590 24.27 -41.85 -1.61
C VAL A 590 25.55 -41.19 -2.12
N ILE A 591 25.39 -40.00 -2.70
CA ILE A 591 26.47 -39.08 -3.02
C ILE A 591 26.18 -37.74 -2.32
N TYR A 592 27.23 -37.11 -1.78
CA TYR A 592 27.14 -35.75 -1.23
C TYR A 592 27.78 -34.77 -2.21
N ILE A 593 27.06 -33.68 -2.50
CA ILE A 593 27.52 -32.60 -3.36
C ILE A 593 27.74 -31.36 -2.48
N PRO A 594 28.92 -30.70 -2.53
CA PRO A 594 29.26 -29.55 -1.68
C PRO A 594 28.65 -28.23 -2.20
N ASP A 595 27.40 -28.31 -2.68
CA ASP A 595 26.61 -27.21 -3.23
C ASP A 595 25.12 -27.47 -2.99
N TYR A 596 24.32 -26.39 -3.03
CA TYR A 596 22.88 -26.50 -3.19
C TYR A 596 22.57 -26.81 -4.65
N VAL A 597 21.88 -27.91 -4.88
CA VAL A 597 21.57 -28.42 -6.22
C VAL A 597 20.14 -28.07 -6.62
N THR A 598 19.93 -27.75 -7.89
CA THR A 598 18.58 -27.57 -8.46
C THR A 598 18.46 -28.42 -9.71
N GLY A 599 17.24 -28.86 -10.04
CA GLY A 599 16.99 -29.65 -11.24
C GLY A 599 17.48 -31.09 -11.13
N SER A 600 17.94 -31.67 -12.23
CA SER A 600 18.41 -33.06 -12.30
C SER A 600 19.92 -33.15 -12.05
N VAL A 601 20.33 -34.15 -11.27
CA VAL A 601 21.73 -34.55 -11.11
C VAL A 601 22.00 -35.72 -12.04
N THR A 602 23.00 -35.59 -12.91
CA THR A 602 23.46 -36.68 -13.78
C THR A 602 24.70 -37.32 -13.18
N ILE A 603 24.67 -38.64 -13.04
CA ILE A 603 25.67 -39.47 -12.39
C ILE A 603 26.19 -40.45 -13.44
N ASP A 604 27.48 -40.40 -13.75
CA ASP A 604 28.13 -41.25 -14.74
C ASP A 604 29.36 -41.94 -14.13
N ASP A 605 29.26 -43.26 -13.95
CA ASP A 605 30.35 -44.10 -13.42
C ASP A 605 31.23 -44.70 -14.53
N GLY A 606 30.97 -44.36 -15.80
CA GLY A 606 31.69 -44.86 -16.96
C GLY A 606 31.42 -46.32 -17.34
N THR A 607 30.56 -47.02 -16.58
CA THR A 607 30.23 -48.44 -16.78
C THR A 607 28.74 -48.70 -17.01
N ASN A 608 27.89 -47.84 -16.47
CA ASN A 608 26.44 -47.83 -16.65
C ASN A 608 26.00 -46.65 -17.52
N PRO A 609 24.80 -46.69 -18.14
CA PRO A 609 24.21 -45.51 -18.75
C PRO A 609 24.14 -44.38 -17.70
N PRO A 610 24.46 -43.12 -18.07
CA PRO A 610 24.35 -41.99 -17.16
C PRO A 610 22.98 -41.95 -16.49
N TYR A 611 22.98 -41.94 -15.16
CA TYR A 611 21.77 -41.93 -14.36
C TYR A 611 21.41 -40.51 -13.96
N ALA A 612 20.21 -40.07 -14.34
CA ALA A 612 19.65 -38.79 -13.95
C ALA A 612 18.68 -38.97 -12.78
N THR A 613 18.84 -38.17 -11.72
CA THR A 613 17.94 -38.19 -10.56
C THR A 613 17.62 -36.79 -10.06
N THR A 614 16.38 -36.62 -9.60
CA THR A 614 15.93 -35.44 -8.84
C THR A 614 15.73 -35.78 -7.36
N ASN A 615 16.09 -37.00 -6.94
CA ASN A 615 15.96 -37.45 -5.55
C ASN A 615 17.18 -37.00 -4.74
N TYR A 616 17.09 -35.80 -4.18
CA TYR A 616 18.06 -35.28 -3.24
C TYR A 616 17.39 -34.55 -2.08
N ALA A 617 18.08 -34.49 -0.95
CA ALA A 617 17.72 -33.69 0.20
C ALA A 617 18.82 -32.67 0.50
N HIS A 618 18.43 -31.41 0.73
CA HIS A 618 19.38 -30.38 1.16
C HIS A 618 19.66 -30.50 2.64
N GLY A 619 20.94 -30.58 3.01
CA GLY A 619 21.42 -30.26 4.34
C GLY A 619 21.93 -28.82 4.40
N SER A 620 22.41 -28.39 5.56
CA SER A 620 23.14 -27.14 5.69
C SER A 620 24.43 -27.21 4.87
N GLY A 621 24.48 -26.50 3.73
CA GLY A 621 25.67 -26.39 2.88
C GLY A 621 25.97 -27.55 1.91
N TYR A 622 25.12 -28.58 1.79
CA TYR A 622 25.34 -29.69 0.83
C TYR A 622 24.03 -30.33 0.36
N ALA A 623 24.07 -31.02 -0.78
CA ALA A 623 22.96 -31.87 -1.25
C ALA A 623 23.30 -33.35 -1.09
N LYS A 624 22.42 -34.09 -0.40
CA LYS A 624 22.46 -35.56 -0.29
C LYS A 624 21.65 -36.15 -1.44
N VAL A 625 22.31 -36.71 -2.45
CA VAL A 625 21.67 -37.32 -3.62
C VAL A 625 21.49 -38.82 -3.39
N LEU A 626 20.27 -39.32 -3.56
CA LEU A 626 19.95 -40.74 -3.44
C LEU A 626 19.93 -41.40 -4.82
N MET A 627 20.63 -42.52 -4.91
CA MET A 627 20.69 -43.37 -6.10
C MET A 627 19.73 -44.55 -5.95
N ASN A 628 19.07 -44.96 -7.04
CA ASN A 628 18.21 -46.14 -7.07
C ASN A 628 18.97 -47.45 -7.32
N PHE A 629 20.29 -47.38 -7.50
CA PHE A 629 21.20 -48.52 -7.57
C PHE A 629 22.27 -48.39 -6.49
N SER A 630 22.96 -49.49 -6.22
CA SER A 630 24.09 -49.52 -5.30
C SER A 630 25.39 -49.50 -6.09
N LEU A 631 26.30 -48.61 -5.71
CA LEU A 631 27.67 -48.63 -6.15
C LEU A 631 28.52 -49.30 -5.09
N ALA A 632 29.59 -49.98 -5.53
CA ALA A 632 30.67 -50.30 -4.61
C ALA A 632 31.12 -49.01 -3.91
N LEU A 633 31.42 -49.08 -2.61
CA LEU A 633 31.99 -47.94 -1.90
C LEU A 633 33.29 -47.54 -2.62
N GLN A 634 33.60 -46.24 -2.63
CA GLN A 634 34.81 -45.69 -3.24
C GLN A 634 34.83 -45.61 -4.78
N THR A 635 33.72 -45.85 -5.49
CA THR A 635 33.68 -45.74 -6.96
C THR A 635 33.83 -44.27 -7.38
N ALA A 636 34.73 -43.97 -8.33
CA ALA A 636 34.84 -42.63 -8.90
C ALA A 636 33.73 -42.41 -9.93
N ILE A 637 32.96 -41.35 -9.74
CA ILE A 637 31.76 -41.07 -10.50
C ILE A 637 31.80 -39.63 -10.95
N SER A 638 31.59 -39.38 -12.24
CA SER A 638 31.41 -38.05 -12.78
C SER A 638 29.99 -37.59 -12.48
N VAL A 639 29.86 -36.61 -11.60
CA VAL A 639 28.57 -36.05 -11.19
C VAL A 639 28.43 -34.68 -11.82
N THR A 640 27.36 -34.47 -12.56
CA THR A 640 27.02 -33.21 -13.22
C THR A 640 25.75 -32.64 -12.63
N TRP A 641 25.80 -31.41 -12.12
CA TRP A 641 24.65 -30.73 -11.52
C TRP A 641 24.64 -29.24 -11.82
N THR A 642 23.45 -28.63 -11.77
CA THR A 642 23.26 -27.17 -11.75
C THR A 642 23.18 -26.69 -10.31
N ALA A 643 24.12 -25.83 -9.90
CA ALA A 643 24.23 -25.33 -8.54
C ALA A 643 23.48 -24.00 -8.34
N LEU A 644 22.91 -23.80 -7.15
CA LEU A 644 22.39 -22.52 -6.69
C LEU A 644 23.47 -21.82 -5.86
N ARG A 645 23.96 -20.67 -6.34
CA ARG A 645 25.09 -19.92 -5.77
C ARG A 645 24.69 -18.52 -5.29
N PRO A 646 25.47 -17.88 -4.39
CA PRO A 646 25.27 -16.48 -4.03
C PRO A 646 25.45 -15.53 -5.22
N LEU A 647 24.96 -14.29 -5.10
CA LEU A 647 25.16 -13.26 -6.11
C LEU A 647 26.66 -12.90 -6.22
N PRO A 648 27.24 -12.86 -7.43
CA PRO A 648 28.65 -12.52 -7.59
C PRO A 648 28.90 -11.03 -7.29
N PRO A 649 30.14 -10.64 -6.92
CA PRO A 649 30.53 -9.24 -6.79
C PRO A 649 30.25 -8.47 -8.06
N VAL A 650 29.71 -7.28 -7.89
CA VAL A 650 29.46 -6.38 -9.00
C VAL A 650 30.79 -5.72 -9.41
N ALA A 651 31.05 -5.63 -10.72
CA ALA A 651 32.28 -5.02 -11.22
C ALA A 651 32.35 -3.55 -10.80
N ALA A 652 33.55 -3.03 -10.54
CA ALA A 652 33.76 -1.67 -10.00
C ALA A 652 33.40 -0.51 -10.96
N ALA A 653 32.64 -0.77 -12.03
CA ALA A 653 32.17 0.26 -12.95
C ALA A 653 31.04 1.10 -12.29
N PRO A 654 31.02 2.42 -12.46
CA PRO A 654 29.94 3.25 -11.93
C PRO A 654 28.60 2.87 -12.57
N GLY A 655 27.68 2.29 -11.79
CA GLY A 655 26.31 1.98 -12.21
C GLY A 655 25.92 0.50 -12.20
N ASP A 656 26.88 -0.41 -12.06
CA ASP A 656 26.56 -1.83 -11.90
C ASP A 656 26.07 -2.07 -10.46
N SER A 657 24.85 -2.60 -10.31
CA SER A 657 24.23 -3.01 -9.03
C SER A 657 23.09 -3.98 -9.30
N TYR A 658 22.84 -4.95 -8.43
CA TYR A 658 21.56 -5.66 -8.49
C TYR A 658 20.48 -4.77 -7.86
N GLN A 659 19.26 -4.85 -8.35
CA GLN A 659 18.14 -4.08 -7.80
C GLN A 659 16.94 -4.95 -7.60
N ILE A 660 16.15 -4.57 -6.60
CA ILE A 660 14.85 -5.17 -6.38
C ILE A 660 13.82 -4.07 -6.37
N PHE A 661 12.83 -4.25 -7.21
CA PHE A 661 11.63 -3.42 -7.26
C PHE A 661 10.51 -4.12 -6.52
N TYR A 662 9.86 -3.37 -5.65
CA TYR A 662 8.74 -3.84 -4.86
C TYR A 662 7.76 -2.69 -4.64
N THR A 663 6.51 -3.05 -4.39
CA THR A 663 5.50 -2.09 -3.95
C THR A 663 5.59 -1.93 -2.45
N SER A 664 5.45 -0.72 -1.96
CA SER A 664 5.39 -0.43 -0.53
C SER A 664 4.23 0.51 -0.23
N SER A 665 3.55 0.27 0.88
CA SER A 665 2.58 1.22 1.43
C SER A 665 3.30 2.51 1.83
N GLY A 666 2.78 3.65 1.41
CA GLY A 666 3.28 4.94 1.89
C GLY A 666 3.04 5.10 3.39
N VAL A 667 3.79 6.00 4.03
CA VAL A 667 3.62 6.34 5.46
C VAL A 667 2.18 6.83 5.71
N GLN A 668 1.41 6.07 6.51
CA GLN A 668 0.00 6.39 6.79
C GLN A 668 -0.21 7.37 7.94
N SER A 669 0.75 7.46 8.86
CA SER A 669 0.74 8.45 9.93
C SER A 669 0.91 9.86 9.35
N LEU A 670 0.02 10.78 9.70
CA LEU A 670 -0.02 12.12 9.15
C LEU A 670 1.16 12.98 9.63
N PRO A 671 1.81 13.74 8.73
CA PRO A 671 2.90 14.63 9.11
C PRO A 671 2.41 15.73 10.05
N VAL A 672 3.24 16.05 11.04
CA VAL A 672 3.01 17.21 11.89
C VAL A 672 3.17 18.48 11.05
N PRO A 673 2.12 19.29 10.86
CA PRO A 673 2.17 20.40 9.92
C PRO A 673 3.23 21.43 10.32
N ALA A 674 3.93 21.99 9.33
CA ALA A 674 4.90 23.05 9.56
C ALA A 674 4.24 24.24 10.30
N GLY A 675 4.92 24.77 11.32
CA GLY A 675 4.42 25.87 12.15
C GLY A 675 3.31 25.50 13.16
N THR A 676 2.75 24.29 13.14
CA THR A 676 1.74 23.87 14.12
C THR A 676 2.39 23.28 15.35
N GLN A 677 2.21 23.90 16.52
CA GLN A 677 2.75 23.38 17.80
C GLN A 677 1.76 22.49 18.56
N THR A 678 0.46 22.76 18.41
CA THR A 678 -0.61 22.11 19.18
C THR A 678 -1.67 21.53 18.26
N LEU A 679 -2.06 20.29 18.53
CA LEU A 679 -3.23 19.65 17.92
C LEU A 679 -4.29 19.38 18.99
N ASN A 680 -5.46 20.01 18.85
CA ASN A 680 -6.54 19.93 19.82
C ASN A 680 -7.65 18.98 19.34
N LEU A 681 -7.96 17.99 20.19
CA LEU A 681 -8.78 16.83 19.86
C LEU A 681 -9.83 16.60 20.95
N VAL A 682 -10.95 15.96 20.59
CA VAL A 682 -11.99 15.54 21.53
C VAL A 682 -12.17 14.02 21.42
N PRO A 683 -11.88 13.23 22.47
CA PRO A 683 -12.06 11.79 22.43
C PRO A 683 -13.54 11.41 22.26
N ARG A 684 -13.81 10.46 21.36
CA ARG A 684 -15.17 9.98 21.06
C ARG A 684 -15.34 8.49 21.33
N ALA A 685 -14.30 7.68 21.11
CA ALA A 685 -14.26 6.28 21.52
C ALA A 685 -12.83 5.91 21.92
N VAL A 686 -12.67 5.24 23.07
CA VAL A 686 -11.37 4.79 23.60
C VAL A 686 -11.36 3.26 23.58
N SER A 687 -10.25 2.66 23.15
CA SER A 687 -10.10 1.20 23.20
C SER A 687 -10.12 0.68 24.64
N LYS A 688 -10.78 -0.46 24.84
CA LYS A 688 -10.79 -1.17 26.13
C LYS A 688 -9.55 -2.06 26.31
N SER A 689 -8.78 -2.25 25.23
CA SER A 689 -7.61 -3.12 25.18
C SER A 689 -6.36 -2.37 24.77
N MET A 690 -5.23 -2.78 25.33
CA MET A 690 -3.89 -2.40 24.92
C MET A 690 -3.32 -3.49 24.03
N HIS A 691 -2.76 -3.07 22.90
CA HIS A 691 -2.17 -3.97 21.92
C HIS A 691 -0.66 -4.02 22.16
N VAL A 692 -0.12 -5.22 22.33
CA VAL A 692 1.31 -5.44 22.55
C VAL A 692 1.86 -6.16 21.33
N PHE A 693 2.85 -5.51 20.70
CA PHE A 693 3.61 -6.04 19.59
C PHE A 693 4.97 -6.49 20.10
N VAL A 694 5.27 -7.75 19.86
CA VAL A 694 6.57 -8.37 20.09
C VAL A 694 6.77 -9.24 18.87
N SER A 695 7.90 -9.23 18.18
CA SER A 695 8.09 -10.33 17.24
C SER A 695 8.45 -11.56 18.06
N GLY A 696 7.43 -12.39 18.28
CA GLY A 696 7.63 -13.77 18.69
C GLY A 696 8.02 -14.57 17.45
N THR A 697 8.65 -15.72 17.66
CA THR A 697 8.91 -16.78 16.66
C THR A 697 7.66 -17.36 16.01
N GLY A 698 6.61 -16.56 15.78
CA GLY A 698 5.51 -16.95 14.92
C GLY A 698 6.07 -17.52 13.64
N SER A 699 5.44 -18.62 13.20
CA SER A 699 5.86 -19.49 12.10
C SER A 699 6.85 -18.80 11.16
N PRO A 700 7.99 -19.43 10.82
CA PRO A 700 8.93 -18.87 9.83
C PRO A 700 8.25 -18.50 8.49
N ASP A 701 6.98 -18.87 8.29
CA ASP A 701 6.18 -18.62 7.11
C ASP A 701 5.09 -17.53 7.25
N SER A 702 4.74 -16.99 8.44
CA SER A 702 3.83 -15.82 8.59
C SER A 702 3.53 -15.40 10.04
N ALA A 703 3.45 -14.08 10.29
CA ALA A 703 2.79 -13.53 11.47
C ALA A 703 1.26 -13.64 11.36
N PHE A 704 0.59 -13.90 12.49
CA PHE A 704 -0.87 -14.09 12.57
C PHE A 704 -1.43 -13.27 13.74
N PRO A 705 -2.62 -12.64 13.65
CA PRO A 705 -3.51 -12.58 12.48
C PRO A 705 -3.10 -11.53 11.44
N PHE A 706 -2.17 -10.64 11.77
CA PHE A 706 -1.68 -9.57 10.91
C PHE A 706 -0.27 -9.90 10.44
N SER A 707 0.05 -9.58 9.19
CA SER A 707 1.36 -9.85 8.61
C SER A 707 2.47 -9.01 9.28
N ASN A 708 2.24 -7.72 9.54
CA ASN A 708 3.22 -6.78 10.11
C ASN A 708 2.56 -5.76 11.07
N PRO A 709 2.01 -6.19 12.22
CA PRO A 709 1.13 -5.36 13.04
C PRO A 709 1.79 -4.10 13.62
N GLY A 710 3.10 -4.14 13.90
CA GLY A 710 3.80 -3.00 14.49
C GLY A 710 4.23 -1.94 13.47
N GLU A 711 4.26 -2.26 12.18
CA GLU A 711 5.03 -1.49 11.20
C GLU A 711 4.43 -0.13 10.85
N MET A 712 3.11 0.03 10.93
CA MET A 712 2.48 1.34 10.67
C MET A 712 2.37 2.23 11.90
N VAL A 713 2.75 1.74 13.07
CA VAL A 713 2.67 2.47 14.33
C VAL A 713 4.04 3.10 14.60
N PRO A 714 4.21 4.41 14.78
CA PRO A 714 5.52 4.98 15.14
C PRO A 714 5.86 4.70 16.61
N VAL A 715 7.05 5.07 17.04
CA VAL A 715 7.42 5.17 18.46
C VAL A 715 8.14 6.48 18.75
N GLY A 716 8.19 6.86 20.03
CA GLY A 716 8.90 8.06 20.47
C GLY A 716 10.43 7.94 20.43
N LEU A 717 11.09 8.88 21.10
CA LEU A 717 12.55 9.05 21.09
C LEU A 717 13.28 7.77 21.50
N LEU A 718 14.20 7.31 20.64
CA LEU A 718 15.17 6.25 20.92
C LEU A 718 16.58 6.64 20.44
N PRO A 719 17.65 6.10 21.06
CA PRO A 719 19.02 6.53 20.80
C PRO A 719 19.52 6.03 19.42
N GLY A 720 19.65 6.97 18.48
CA GLY A 720 20.52 6.84 17.31
C GLY A 720 19.85 6.47 15.97
N PRO A 721 20.59 6.63 14.85
CA PRO A 721 20.07 6.63 13.47
C PRO A 721 19.74 5.23 12.90
N SER A 722 19.44 4.24 13.75
CA SER A 722 19.16 2.86 13.34
C SER A 722 18.03 2.26 14.17
N TYR A 723 16.83 2.77 13.94
CA TYR A 723 15.59 2.07 14.30
C TYR A 723 15.31 1.07 13.17
N PRO A 724 15.34 -0.24 13.46
CA PRO A 724 14.49 -1.14 12.69
C PRO A 724 13.47 -1.79 13.64
N GLU A 725 12.21 -1.84 13.22
CA GLU A 725 11.15 -2.69 13.79
C GLU A 725 11.67 -4.13 14.07
N ALA A 726 12.69 -4.57 13.32
CA ALA A 726 13.45 -5.80 13.52
C ALA A 726 14.06 -6.00 14.92
N ARG A 727 14.24 -4.95 15.73
CA ARG A 727 14.68 -5.09 17.14
C ARG A 727 13.62 -5.75 18.04
N LEU A 728 12.38 -5.83 17.57
CA LEU A 728 11.32 -6.58 18.23
C LEU A 728 11.44 -8.09 17.98
N ASN A 729 12.31 -8.53 17.08
CA ASN A 729 12.51 -9.94 16.74
C ASN A 729 13.23 -10.67 17.88
N THR A 730 12.46 -11.34 18.74
CA THR A 730 12.99 -12.19 19.80
C THR A 730 12.54 -13.63 19.60
N PRO A 731 13.41 -14.63 19.88
CA PRO A 731 13.04 -16.03 19.71
C PRO A 731 11.98 -16.54 20.69
N ASN A 732 11.48 -15.68 21.59
CA ASN A 732 10.64 -16.08 22.71
C ASN A 732 9.16 -15.75 22.44
N PRO A 733 8.23 -16.66 22.78
CA PRO A 733 6.80 -16.40 22.61
C PRO A 733 6.33 -15.27 23.52
N VAL A 734 5.25 -14.60 23.12
CA VAL A 734 4.61 -13.58 23.97
C VAL A 734 3.83 -14.32 25.05
N SER A 735 4.22 -14.11 26.30
CA SER A 735 3.56 -14.77 27.43
C SER A 735 3.12 -13.78 28.50
N ILE A 736 1.94 -14.03 29.04
CA ILE A 736 1.39 -13.45 30.25
C ILE A 736 1.17 -14.58 31.26
N VAL A 737 0.92 -14.23 32.52
CA VAL A 737 0.70 -15.23 33.58
C VAL A 737 -0.42 -16.20 33.17
N GLY A 738 -0.07 -17.46 32.93
CA GLY A 738 -1.00 -18.54 32.56
C GLY A 738 -1.36 -18.65 31.07
N PHE A 739 -0.78 -17.84 30.18
CA PHE A 739 -1.04 -17.91 28.73
C PHE A 739 0.19 -17.53 27.92
N SER A 740 0.49 -18.30 26.87
CA SER A 740 1.61 -18.04 25.96
C SER A 740 1.16 -18.24 24.53
N VAL A 741 1.56 -17.35 23.64
CA VAL A 741 1.19 -17.38 22.22
C VAL A 741 2.40 -17.05 21.35
N ASN A 742 2.52 -17.77 20.24
CA ASN A 742 3.61 -17.62 19.27
C ASN A 742 3.13 -16.86 18.03
N THR A 743 2.42 -15.75 18.21
CA THR A 743 1.80 -14.96 17.12
C THR A 743 2.45 -13.60 16.92
N GLY A 744 3.30 -13.18 17.86
CA GLY A 744 3.91 -11.85 17.88
C GLY A 744 2.96 -10.67 18.16
N TYR A 745 1.71 -10.98 18.52
CA TYR A 745 0.70 -9.98 18.84
C TYR A 745 -0.23 -10.51 19.92
N VAL A 746 -0.51 -9.67 20.91
CA VAL A 746 -1.52 -9.94 21.94
C VAL A 746 -2.30 -8.68 22.27
N SER A 747 -3.62 -8.83 22.42
CA SER A 747 -4.51 -7.77 22.91
C SER A 747 -4.80 -8.03 24.38
N LEU A 748 -4.45 -7.10 25.26
CA LEU A 748 -4.58 -7.20 26.70
C LEU A 748 -5.65 -6.24 27.21
N PRO A 749 -6.51 -6.62 28.16
CA PRO A 749 -7.45 -5.69 28.77
C PRO A 749 -6.69 -4.58 29.52
N THR A 750 -7.19 -3.35 29.42
CA THR A 750 -6.66 -2.22 30.19
C THR A 750 -7.20 -2.28 31.63
N PHE A 751 -6.31 -2.11 32.62
CA PHE A 751 -6.70 -2.04 34.04
C PHE A 751 -6.91 -0.61 34.50
N VAL A 752 -6.08 0.31 34.00
CA VAL A 752 -6.25 1.74 34.18
C VAL A 752 -6.54 2.31 32.79
N PRO A 753 -7.82 2.52 32.44
CA PRO A 753 -8.19 3.05 31.14
C PRO A 753 -7.90 4.55 31.08
N TYR A 754 -7.64 5.03 29.87
CA TYR A 754 -7.63 6.45 29.59
C TYR A 754 -9.01 7.04 29.88
N THR A 755 -9.08 7.98 30.83
CA THR A 755 -10.31 8.68 31.24
C THR A 755 -10.14 10.16 30.90
N PRO A 756 -10.24 10.53 29.62
CA PRO A 756 -10.10 11.92 29.24
C PRO A 756 -11.19 12.77 29.89
N ASP A 757 -10.83 14.01 30.23
CA ASP A 757 -11.85 15.05 30.37
C ASP A 757 -12.61 15.15 29.02
N PRO A 758 -13.96 15.06 29.00
CA PRO A 758 -14.75 15.20 27.78
C PRO A 758 -14.53 16.53 27.04
N GLY A 759 -13.83 17.51 27.64
CA GLY A 759 -13.57 18.82 27.05
C GLY A 759 -12.54 18.83 25.91
N GLN A 760 -11.33 18.30 26.12
CA GLN A 760 -10.22 18.42 25.17
C GLN A 760 -8.98 17.59 25.55
N VAL A 761 -8.31 17.04 24.55
CA VAL A 761 -6.95 16.49 24.61
C VAL A 761 -6.08 17.30 23.67
N THR A 762 -4.89 17.67 24.12
CA THR A 762 -3.90 18.34 23.27
C THR A 762 -2.77 17.37 22.99
N LEU A 763 -2.22 17.44 21.78
CA LEU A 763 -0.92 16.88 21.43
C LEU A 763 0.01 18.05 21.13
N TYR A 764 1.26 17.94 21.54
CA TYR A 764 2.20 19.05 21.49
C TYR A 764 3.53 18.67 20.87
N LYS A 765 4.16 19.64 20.22
CA LYS A 765 5.57 19.60 19.85
C LYS A 765 6.27 20.93 20.14
N SER A 766 7.52 20.85 20.54
CA SER A 766 8.48 21.95 20.59
C SER A 766 9.34 21.97 19.32
N ALA A 767 9.95 23.11 18.99
CA ALA A 767 10.80 23.25 17.80
C ALA A 767 11.95 22.21 17.68
N PRO A 768 12.66 21.80 18.75
CA PRO A 768 13.73 20.81 18.66
C PRO A 768 13.24 19.35 18.67
N ASP A 769 11.96 19.10 18.90
CA ASP A 769 11.48 17.72 19.03
C ASP A 769 11.45 17.03 17.66
N SER A 770 11.87 15.77 17.62
CA SER A 770 11.62 14.94 16.44
C SER A 770 10.12 14.68 16.29
N THR A 771 9.64 14.76 15.05
CA THR A 771 8.26 14.41 14.66
C THR A 771 8.21 13.21 13.74
N VAL A 772 9.37 12.60 13.49
CA VAL A 772 9.55 11.48 12.58
C VAL A 772 10.41 10.44 13.29
N ASP A 773 10.02 9.18 13.24
CA ASP A 773 10.81 8.09 13.80
C ASP A 773 11.87 7.60 12.80
N GLY A 774 12.65 6.58 13.17
CA GLY A 774 13.73 6.10 12.31
C GLY A 774 13.27 5.37 11.04
N ASP A 775 11.99 4.99 10.94
CA ASP A 775 11.39 4.40 9.73
C ASP A 775 10.66 5.45 8.87
N GLY A 776 10.73 6.74 9.24
CA GLY A 776 10.09 7.84 8.49
C GLY A 776 8.61 8.08 8.86
N ARG A 777 8.09 7.42 9.90
CA ARG A 777 6.69 7.55 10.35
C ARG A 777 6.53 8.78 11.23
N ASN A 778 5.41 9.48 11.07
CA ASN A 778 5.14 10.76 11.72
C ASN A 778 4.46 10.59 13.09
N PHE A 779 4.87 11.35 14.09
CA PHE A 779 4.25 11.33 15.42
C PHE A 779 4.32 12.68 16.15
N TRP A 780 3.48 12.79 17.18
CA TRP A 780 3.49 13.87 18.16
C TRP A 780 4.21 13.42 19.44
N PRO A 781 5.25 14.14 19.90
CA PRO A 781 6.15 13.68 20.95
C PRO A 781 5.62 13.88 22.38
N LYS A 782 4.65 14.78 22.61
CA LYS A 782 4.24 15.24 23.94
C LYS A 782 2.72 15.39 24.07
N SER A 783 2.20 15.31 25.29
CA SER A 783 0.81 15.65 25.61
C SER A 783 0.57 17.17 25.69
N ASP A 784 1.53 17.94 26.21
CA ASP A 784 1.37 19.38 26.37
C ASP A 784 2.72 20.13 26.35
N SER A 785 2.66 21.44 26.57
CA SER A 785 3.84 22.33 26.63
C SER A 785 4.52 22.38 28.00
N GLY A 786 3.99 21.70 29.02
CA GLY A 786 4.45 21.76 30.41
C GLY A 786 4.12 23.05 31.17
N ALA A 787 3.45 24.03 30.53
CA ALA A 787 3.15 25.34 31.15
C ALA A 787 1.91 25.33 32.07
N PHE A 788 0.97 24.41 31.83
CA PHE A 788 -0.21 24.18 32.67
C PHE A 788 -0.40 22.67 32.75
N ALA A 789 -0.74 22.13 33.93
CA ALA A 789 -1.01 20.70 34.08
C ALA A 789 -2.32 20.33 33.38
N VAL A 790 -2.23 19.95 32.10
CA VAL A 790 -3.32 19.30 31.38
C VAL A 790 -3.25 17.81 31.67
N TYR A 791 -4.39 17.11 31.65
CA TYR A 791 -4.45 15.68 31.87
C TYR A 791 -3.56 14.93 30.86
N SER A 792 -2.57 14.18 31.38
CA SER A 792 -1.65 13.36 30.58
C SER A 792 -2.20 11.94 30.40
N PRO A 793 -2.41 11.48 29.15
CA PRO A 793 -2.83 10.11 28.87
C PRO A 793 -1.89 9.08 29.50
N THR A 794 -2.39 8.33 30.48
CA THR A 794 -1.68 7.22 31.13
C THR A 794 -2.56 5.99 31.11
N ILE A 795 -2.04 4.89 30.56
CA ILE A 795 -2.79 3.65 30.35
C ILE A 795 -1.92 2.47 30.77
N LEU A 796 -2.49 1.55 31.53
CA LEU A 796 -1.79 0.39 32.09
C LEU A 796 -2.55 -0.90 31.79
N ALA A 797 -1.83 -1.95 31.44
CA ALA A 797 -2.36 -3.30 31.18
C ALA A 797 -1.58 -4.37 31.97
N GLN A 798 -2.01 -5.63 31.85
CA GLN A 798 -1.33 -6.78 32.45
C GLN A 798 0.12 -6.87 31.99
N GLN A 799 1.05 -7.17 32.91
CA GLN A 799 2.47 -7.35 32.61
C GLN A 799 2.74 -8.68 31.87
N LEU A 800 3.81 -8.71 31.07
CA LEU A 800 4.35 -9.94 30.48
C LEU A 800 4.99 -10.83 31.57
N SER A 801 5.09 -12.14 31.34
CA SER A 801 5.67 -13.08 32.31
C SER A 801 7.17 -12.88 32.53
N PHE A 802 7.87 -12.29 31.54
CA PHE A 802 9.30 -11.99 31.60
C PHE A 802 9.61 -10.70 30.83
N GLY A 803 10.77 -10.10 31.11
CA GLY A 803 11.20 -8.89 30.43
C GLY A 803 11.51 -9.14 28.96
N GLN A 804 10.85 -8.39 28.08
CA GLN A 804 11.09 -8.43 26.63
C GLN A 804 11.09 -7.02 26.06
N ARG A 805 11.75 -6.85 24.92
CA ARG A 805 11.54 -5.68 24.08
C ARG A 805 10.17 -5.80 23.43
N HIS A 806 9.37 -4.77 23.60
CA HIS A 806 8.01 -4.78 23.07
C HIS A 806 7.55 -3.34 22.82
N LYS A 807 6.53 -3.24 21.99
CA LYS A 807 5.86 -2.00 21.66
C LYS A 807 4.41 -2.11 22.08
N THR A 808 3.90 -1.12 22.78
CA THR A 808 2.50 -1.05 23.19
C THR A 808 1.78 -0.01 22.36
N ALA A 809 0.52 -0.25 22.02
CA ALA A 809 -0.34 0.71 21.36
C ALA A 809 -1.77 0.69 21.92
N VAL A 810 -2.36 1.88 22.02
CA VAL A 810 -3.75 2.06 22.41
C VAL A 810 -4.42 3.00 21.40
N PRO A 811 -5.34 2.47 20.57
CA PRO A 811 -6.07 3.28 19.61
C PRO A 811 -7.22 4.04 20.29
N VAL A 812 -7.43 5.29 19.88
CA VAL A 812 -8.50 6.17 20.34
C VAL A 812 -9.06 6.93 19.14
N LEU A 813 -10.38 6.90 18.96
CA LEU A 813 -11.06 7.70 17.96
C LEU A 813 -11.31 9.10 18.53
N MET A 814 -10.80 10.12 17.85
CA MET A 814 -10.90 11.51 18.29
C MET A 814 -11.47 12.41 17.19
N GLU A 815 -12.18 13.46 17.58
CA GLU A 815 -12.67 14.50 16.69
C GLU A 815 -11.73 15.72 16.72
N LEU A 816 -11.45 16.30 15.55
CA LEU A 816 -10.69 17.55 15.43
C LEU A 816 -11.50 18.74 15.96
N LYS A 817 -10.94 19.48 16.92
CA LYS A 817 -11.57 20.70 17.47
C LYS A 817 -11.31 21.94 16.62
N GLN A 818 -10.26 21.90 15.80
CA GLN A 818 -9.80 23.01 14.99
C GLN A 818 -9.48 22.53 13.57
N ASP A 819 -9.46 23.46 12.62
CA ASP A 819 -8.93 23.18 11.29
C ASP A 819 -7.42 23.10 11.37
N VAL A 820 -6.85 22.00 10.87
CA VAL A 820 -5.40 21.78 10.84
C VAL A 820 -5.00 21.40 9.42
N PRO A 821 -4.16 22.21 8.74
CA PRO A 821 -3.60 21.86 7.44
C PRO A 821 -3.00 20.45 7.46
N SER A 822 -3.03 19.73 6.34
CA SER A 822 -2.58 18.34 6.17
C SER A 822 -3.22 17.25 7.06
N VAL A 823 -3.87 17.57 8.17
CA VAL A 823 -4.54 16.58 9.04
C VAL A 823 -6.01 16.43 8.66
N GLY A 824 -6.75 17.54 8.71
CA GLY A 824 -8.19 17.55 8.47
C GLY A 824 -8.85 18.79 9.09
N ARG A 825 -10.15 18.88 8.91
CA ARG A 825 -10.95 20.02 9.37
C ARG A 825 -11.64 19.73 10.70
N ARG A 826 -12.11 20.78 11.36
CA ARG A 826 -12.96 20.67 12.55
C ARG A 826 -14.16 19.77 12.26
N GLY A 827 -14.43 18.84 13.19
CA GLY A 827 -15.54 17.88 13.11
C GLY A 827 -15.21 16.57 12.40
N THR A 828 -14.05 16.47 11.73
CA THR A 828 -13.57 15.22 11.14
C THR A 828 -13.03 14.30 12.24
N MET A 829 -13.38 13.02 12.14
CA MET A 829 -12.85 11.98 13.02
C MET A 829 -11.49 11.50 12.52
N VAL A 830 -10.56 11.31 13.45
CA VAL A 830 -9.21 10.79 13.21
C VAL A 830 -8.92 9.66 14.19
N LEU A 831 -8.13 8.69 13.76
CA LEU A 831 -7.62 7.65 14.62
C LEU A 831 -6.32 8.15 15.25
N VAL A 832 -6.26 8.19 16.58
CA VAL A 832 -5.05 8.52 17.32
C VAL A 832 -4.55 7.25 18.00
N VAL A 833 -3.34 6.84 17.69
CA VAL A 833 -2.70 5.68 18.33
C VAL A 833 -1.64 6.21 19.28
N PHE A 834 -1.89 6.06 20.58
CA PHE A 834 -0.86 6.27 21.59
C PHE A 834 0.01 5.03 21.62
N SER A 835 1.31 5.19 21.49
CA SER A 835 2.24 4.08 21.44
C SER A 835 3.43 4.33 22.35
N SER A 836 4.05 3.27 22.84
CA SER A 836 5.27 3.35 23.63
C SER A 836 6.23 2.24 23.24
N TRP A 837 7.51 2.57 23.27
CA TRP A 837 8.58 1.59 23.20
C TRP A 837 9.08 1.20 24.59
N THR A 838 9.17 -0.09 24.84
CA THR A 838 9.75 -0.64 26.08
C THR A 838 11.00 -1.44 25.76
N ASP A 839 12.14 -1.02 26.30
CA ASP A 839 13.39 -1.78 26.18
C ASP A 839 13.54 -2.77 27.34
N PHE A 840 13.43 -4.07 27.03
CA PHE A 840 13.71 -5.18 27.93
C PHE A 840 13.03 -5.10 29.31
N SER A 841 11.70 -4.96 29.34
CA SER A 841 10.89 -4.95 30.56
C SER A 841 9.60 -5.73 30.38
N SER A 842 8.96 -6.14 31.48
CA SER A 842 7.67 -6.84 31.47
C SER A 842 6.48 -5.89 31.53
N SER A 843 6.72 -4.59 31.77
CA SER A 843 5.65 -3.62 32.01
C SER A 843 5.01 -3.14 30.72
N ASN A 844 3.68 -3.29 30.63
CA ASN A 844 2.86 -2.82 29.51
C ASN A 844 2.16 -1.52 29.90
N PHE A 845 2.70 -0.39 29.44
CA PHE A 845 2.12 0.93 29.69
C PHE A 845 2.31 1.89 28.52
N VAL A 846 1.47 2.91 28.47
CA VAL A 846 1.63 4.08 27.59
C VAL A 846 1.40 5.32 28.44
N GLU A 847 2.38 6.22 28.47
CA GLU A 847 2.33 7.45 29.27
C GLU A 847 2.82 8.63 28.44
N MET A 848 1.89 9.51 28.07
CA MET A 848 2.23 10.73 27.34
C MET A 848 2.66 11.82 28.33
N LEU A 849 3.95 12.16 28.28
CA LEU A 849 4.56 13.16 29.14
C LEU A 849 4.64 14.54 28.47
N THR A 850 4.92 15.55 29.30
CA THR A 850 5.21 16.93 28.86
C THR A 850 6.64 17.08 28.32
N THR A 851 7.50 16.10 28.63
CA THR A 851 8.84 15.92 28.08
C THR A 851 8.86 14.82 27.05
N VAL A 852 9.81 14.87 26.11
CA VAL A 852 9.98 13.80 25.13
C VAL A 852 10.25 12.48 25.85
N SER A 853 9.55 11.42 25.45
CA SER A 853 9.68 10.08 26.02
C SER A 853 9.64 9.03 24.90
N PRO A 854 9.84 7.74 25.22
CA PRO A 854 9.60 6.63 24.28
C PRO A 854 8.12 6.50 23.87
N SER A 855 7.20 7.14 24.61
CA SER A 855 5.79 7.25 24.24
C SER A 855 5.54 8.41 23.27
N CYS A 856 4.68 8.17 22.28
CA CYS A 856 4.24 9.19 21.34
C CYS A 856 2.79 8.94 20.88
N ALA A 857 2.22 9.94 20.19
CA ALA A 857 0.88 9.84 19.60
C ALA A 857 0.95 9.98 18.08
N ALA A 858 0.48 8.97 17.37
CA ALA A 858 0.36 8.97 15.92
C ALA A 858 -1.07 9.31 15.50
N VAL A 859 -1.24 10.08 14.42
CA VAL A 859 -2.56 10.48 13.92
C VAL A 859 -2.75 9.92 12.52
N TYR A 860 -3.87 9.26 12.28
CA TYR A 860 -4.24 8.65 11.01
C TYR A 860 -5.60 9.17 10.55
N ARG A 861 -5.76 9.33 9.23
CA ARG A 861 -7.09 9.51 8.65
C ARG A 861 -7.78 8.15 8.57
N ILE A 862 -9.05 8.13 8.90
CA ILE A 862 -9.87 6.93 8.77
C ILE A 862 -10.50 6.85 7.38
N ARG A 863 -10.80 5.64 6.92
CA ARG A 863 -11.45 5.42 5.63
C ARG A 863 -12.79 6.16 5.56
N GLY A 864 -13.05 6.82 4.43
CA GLY A 864 -14.25 7.64 4.24
C GLY A 864 -14.28 8.93 5.05
N SER A 865 -13.15 9.37 5.64
CA SER A 865 -13.03 10.64 6.37
C SER A 865 -14.25 10.95 7.24
N LEU A 866 -14.62 9.99 8.10
CA LEU A 866 -15.93 10.03 8.75
C LEU A 866 -16.11 11.30 9.58
N MET A 867 -17.32 11.82 9.56
CA MET A 867 -17.68 13.02 10.30
C MET A 867 -18.57 12.66 11.48
N ASN A 868 -18.52 13.50 12.51
CA ASN A 868 -19.48 13.39 13.59
C ASN A 868 -20.91 13.59 13.02
N PRO A 869 -21.85 12.66 13.26
CA PRO A 869 -23.20 12.75 12.71
C PRO A 869 -23.95 13.98 13.22
N ARG A 870 -23.61 14.54 14.39
CA ARG A 870 -24.28 15.75 14.90
C ARG A 870 -23.62 17.01 14.33
N ARG A 871 -24.35 17.75 13.48
CA ARG A 871 -23.96 19.12 13.13
C ARG A 871 -23.83 19.94 14.42
N PRO A 872 -22.72 20.69 14.62
CA PRO A 872 -22.63 21.62 15.72
C PRO A 872 -23.84 22.58 15.64
N SER A 873 -24.63 22.65 16.71
CA SER A 873 -25.65 23.69 16.82
C SER A 873 -24.96 25.05 16.79
N VAL A 874 -25.37 25.91 15.87
CA VAL A 874 -24.94 27.32 15.80
C VAL A 874 -25.36 28.05 17.07
#